data_AF-A0A1M7H1B9-F1
#
_entry.id   AF-A0A1M7H1B9-F1
#
_cell.length_a   1.000
_cell.length_b   1.000
_cell.length_c   1.000
_cell.angle_alpha   90.00
_cell.angle_beta   90.00
_cell.angle_gamma   90.00
#
_symmetry.space_group_name_H-M   'P 1'
#
loop_
_entity.id
_entity.type
_entity.pdbx_description
1 polymer ?
#
loop_
_entity_poly.entity_id
_entity_poly.type
_entity_poly.pdbx_seq_one_letter_code
_entity_poly.pdbx_strand_id
1 'polypeptide(L)'
;MPFSFDESPSDDFAVTVSGLSINGQAQADTTYIYEDGGLVAQEPEPEPEPEPEPEPVFSIVADGMLTEDDSIFKYWKESDNTTVSINEKQIFIDEGVEVSADFDVLETFNTSGYSITGPGEFLVTFFSASPPQDPIALAFDLDGGNLTFDFTQTRLNDVGVLELSADSSISLNGGALNVFGGKLDISRLENADQFSGVDNVIIHQDDDLPPPTPEPEPTLDDHADTPDGATAMMLDEAVAGSIEVINDKDFFQIDLEEGQRYLFDMASEGLENGELNLHRSNGDWLDYLEYNSLRDGPEFSYIAEADDTYYLEASGYSSTGDYTVEVSEVMLDDDHADTPDGATAMTLDEAVAGSIEVINDKDFFQIDLEEGQRYLFDMASEGLESGELNLHRSNGDWLDYLEYNSLRDGPEFSYIAEADDTYYLEASGSTYSGSTGDYTVEVSEVLLDDDHSDTPDGATALTLGEAMAGSVEVVSDTDFLQIDLEEGQRYLFDMASEGLENGDVTLHRQRGDYLDLLESGRLRDGAEFSYIAEADDTYYLEASGSTYSGSTGDYTVEVSEVLLDDDHSDTPDGATALTLGEAMAGSVEVVSDTDFFQIDLEEGQRYLFDMASEGVENGDVTLHRQSGDYLDLLESGSLRDGAEFSYIAEADDTYYLEASGSTYSGSTGDYTVEVSEVLLDDDHSDTPDGATALTLGEAMAGSVEVVSDTDFLQIDLEEGQRYLFDMASEGLENGDVTLHRQRGDYLDLLESGRLRDGAEFSYIAEADDTYYLEASGSTYSGSTGDYTVEVSEVGISQTEDAILM
;
A
#
# COMPACT_ATOMS: atom_id res chain seq x y z
N MET A 1 26.31 55.36 -7.03
CA MET A 1 25.67 56.70 -6.97
C MET A 1 24.95 56.81 -5.63
N PRO A 2 24.90 57.98 -4.96
CA PRO A 2 24.78 58.05 -3.51
C PRO A 2 23.34 58.27 -3.02
N PHE A 3 22.99 57.69 -1.88
CA PHE A 3 21.99 58.22 -0.98
C PHE A 3 22.55 58.27 0.45
N SER A 4 22.32 59.42 1.08
CA SER A 4 22.73 59.77 2.44
C SER A 4 21.56 59.56 3.41
N PHE A 5 21.82 59.07 4.62
CA PHE A 5 21.04 59.45 5.80
C PHE A 5 21.94 59.71 7.01
N ASP A 6 21.40 60.57 7.86
CA ASP A 6 22.00 61.40 8.90
C ASP A 6 21.86 60.71 10.28
N GLU A 7 22.78 61.04 11.19
CA GLU A 7 23.04 60.54 12.57
C GLU A 7 21.78 60.57 13.48
N SER A 8 21.51 59.76 14.52
CA SER A 8 22.20 58.81 15.44
C SER A 8 21.14 58.30 16.48
N PRO A 9 21.44 57.44 17.49
CA PRO A 9 21.98 56.09 17.40
C PRO A 9 21.15 55.07 18.23
N SER A 10 20.89 53.89 17.70
CA SER A 10 20.90 52.61 18.44
C SER A 10 20.66 51.48 17.45
N ASP A 11 21.46 50.43 17.60
CA ASP A 11 21.35 49.09 17.04
C ASP A 11 22.14 48.85 15.74
N ASP A 12 23.09 47.92 15.88
CA ASP A 12 24.06 47.46 14.90
C ASP A 12 23.36 46.71 13.75
N PHE A 13 23.75 46.97 12.49
CA PHE A 13 23.32 46.19 11.33
C PHE A 13 24.51 45.46 10.71
N ALA A 14 24.40 44.14 10.57
CA ALA A 14 25.35 43.29 9.86
C ALA A 14 24.96 43.15 8.38
N VAL A 15 25.96 43.06 7.48
CA VAL A 15 25.76 42.77 6.05
C VAL A 15 26.64 41.57 5.68
N THR A 16 26.01 40.49 5.24
CA THR A 16 26.69 39.29 4.71
C THR A 16 26.92 39.47 3.21
N VAL A 17 28.11 39.15 2.71
CA VAL A 17 28.43 39.17 1.27
C VAL A 17 29.01 37.82 0.88
N SER A 18 28.23 37.02 0.16
CA SER A 18 28.64 35.72 -0.35
C SER A 18 29.17 35.83 -1.78
N GLY A 19 30.24 35.10 -2.12
CA GLY A 19 30.63 34.85 -3.53
C GLY A 19 31.81 35.64 -4.12
N LEU A 20 32.86 36.00 -3.37
CA LEU A 20 34.07 36.64 -3.94
C LEU A 20 35.27 35.68 -4.01
N SER A 21 35.56 35.18 -5.21
CA SER A 21 36.77 34.39 -5.52
C SER A 21 37.98 35.29 -5.76
N ILE A 22 39.03 35.14 -4.93
CA ILE A 22 40.37 35.67 -5.22
C ILE A 22 41.38 34.52 -5.03
N ASN A 23 42.01 34.12 -6.14
CA ASN A 23 43.01 33.03 -6.23
C ASN A 23 42.50 31.59 -6.00
N GLY A 24 41.27 31.29 -6.42
CA GLY A 24 40.90 29.91 -6.78
C GLY A 24 40.76 28.90 -5.65
N GLN A 25 40.53 29.34 -4.41
CA GLN A 25 39.97 28.50 -3.35
C GLN A 25 38.78 29.24 -2.74
N ALA A 26 37.65 28.56 -2.60
CA ALA A 26 36.49 29.08 -1.87
C ALA A 26 36.83 29.13 -0.36
N GLN A 27 36.55 30.26 0.30
CA GLN A 27 36.51 30.36 1.76
C GLN A 27 35.07 30.65 2.18
N ALA A 28 34.66 30.05 3.30
CA ALA A 28 33.35 30.20 3.92
C ALA A 28 32.99 31.67 4.25
N ASP A 29 31.69 31.96 4.30
CA ASP A 29 31.11 33.29 4.53
C ASP A 29 31.75 34.01 5.72
N THR A 30 32.26 35.24 5.49
CA THR A 30 32.87 36.06 6.54
C THR A 30 32.07 37.34 6.73
N THR A 31 31.52 37.55 7.92
CA THR A 31 30.77 38.75 8.32
C THR A 31 31.73 39.89 8.71
N TYR A 32 31.51 41.08 8.16
CA TYR A 32 32.29 42.29 8.49
C TYR A 32 31.42 43.30 9.23
N ILE A 33 31.96 43.90 10.30
CA ILE A 33 31.31 44.97 11.07
C ILE A 33 32.12 46.26 10.95
N TYR A 34 31.41 47.40 10.91
CA TYR A 34 32.00 48.72 10.70
C TYR A 34 32.15 49.46 12.03
N GLU A 35 33.31 49.36 12.67
CA GLU A 35 33.62 50.12 13.88
C GLU A 35 34.71 51.18 13.63
N ASP A 36 34.48 52.38 14.15
CA ASP A 36 35.45 53.48 14.28
C ASP A 36 36.27 53.83 13.01
N GLY A 37 35.57 53.89 11.86
CA GLY A 37 36.10 54.46 10.63
C GLY A 37 36.81 53.50 9.66
N GLY A 38 36.65 52.18 9.82
CA GLY A 38 37.06 51.18 8.84
C GLY A 38 36.39 49.80 9.02
N LEU A 39 36.37 49.00 7.96
CA LEU A 39 35.90 47.60 8.00
C LEU A 39 36.91 46.73 8.75
N VAL A 40 36.46 46.00 9.77
CA VAL A 40 37.27 45.01 10.51
C VAL A 40 36.59 43.65 10.35
N ALA A 41 37.38 42.61 10.02
CA ALA A 41 36.89 41.23 9.99
C ALA A 41 36.62 40.77 11.42
N GLN A 42 35.47 40.13 11.66
CA GLN A 42 35.24 39.45 12.91
C GLN A 42 36.16 38.22 12.94
N GLU A 43 37.10 38.15 13.89
CA GLU A 43 37.83 36.91 14.14
C GLU A 43 36.82 35.88 14.67
N PRO A 44 36.85 34.62 14.19
CA PRO A 44 36.00 33.57 14.74
C PRO A 44 36.27 33.49 16.24
N GLU A 45 35.22 33.46 17.06
CA GLU A 45 35.39 33.18 18.48
C GLU A 45 36.16 31.86 18.64
N PRO A 46 37.13 31.77 19.55
CA PRO A 46 37.76 30.50 19.84
C PRO A 46 36.67 29.54 20.34
N GLU A 47 36.65 28.33 19.79
CA GLU A 47 35.84 27.24 20.31
C GLU A 47 35.99 27.17 21.84
N PRO A 48 34.89 27.00 22.60
CA PRO A 48 35.03 26.69 24.02
C PRO A 48 35.88 25.42 24.16
N GLU A 49 36.88 25.43 25.05
CA GLU A 49 37.56 24.20 25.43
C GLU A 49 36.49 23.17 25.85
N PRO A 50 36.61 21.91 25.41
CA PRO A 50 35.66 20.89 25.82
C PRO A 50 35.62 20.87 27.36
N GLU A 51 34.41 20.87 27.94
CA GLU A 51 34.27 20.55 29.35
C GLU A 51 35.00 19.22 29.58
N PRO A 52 35.82 19.08 30.64
CA PRO A 52 36.32 17.76 30.98
C PRO A 52 35.10 16.87 31.20
N GLU A 53 35.02 15.76 30.48
CA GLU A 53 33.99 14.75 30.73
C GLU A 53 33.90 14.51 32.25
N PRO A 54 32.68 14.35 32.80
CA PRO A 54 32.56 13.95 34.19
C PRO A 54 33.35 12.65 34.35
N GLU A 55 34.44 12.67 35.12
CA GLU A 55 35.09 11.40 35.47
C GLU A 55 34.02 10.55 36.18
N PRO A 56 33.82 9.29 35.76
CA PRO A 56 32.74 8.48 36.27
C PRO A 56 32.84 8.38 37.80
N VAL A 57 31.87 8.96 38.50
CA VAL A 57 31.77 8.86 39.95
C VAL A 57 31.17 7.49 40.27
N PHE A 58 32.04 6.56 40.66
CA PHE A 58 31.66 5.20 41.01
C PHE A 58 30.65 5.14 42.18
N SER A 59 29.56 4.41 41.96
CA SER A 59 28.68 3.91 43.01
C SER A 59 28.67 2.38 42.94
N ILE A 60 29.55 1.72 43.69
CA ILE A 60 29.41 0.27 43.96
C ILE A 60 28.45 0.15 45.13
N VAL A 61 27.30 -0.50 44.92
CA VAL A 61 26.34 -0.81 45.99
C VAL A 61 26.91 -1.95 46.83
N ALA A 62 27.81 -1.62 47.75
CA ALA A 62 27.89 -2.33 49.02
C ALA A 62 27.03 -1.55 50.02
N ASP A 63 26.41 -2.23 50.98
CA ASP A 63 25.53 -1.65 52.01
C ASP A 63 26.21 -0.46 52.75
N GLY A 64 26.13 0.78 52.21
CA GLY A 64 26.78 1.99 52.74
C GLY A 64 27.21 3.04 51.69
N MET A 65 26.75 4.28 51.88
CA MET A 65 27.07 5.49 51.08
C MET A 65 28.57 5.86 51.04
N LEU A 66 28.99 6.52 49.95
CA LEU A 66 30.23 7.32 49.89
C LEU A 66 29.95 8.73 49.34
N THR A 67 30.66 9.71 49.91
CA THR A 67 30.66 11.13 49.56
C THR A 67 32.01 11.54 48.98
N GLU A 68 31.96 12.48 48.05
CA GLU A 68 33.01 13.16 47.26
C GLU A 68 34.17 13.74 48.10
N ASP A 69 35.40 13.23 47.92
CA ASP A 69 36.70 13.95 47.75
C ASP A 69 37.91 12.99 47.92
N ASP A 70 38.98 13.20 47.14
CA ASP A 70 40.33 12.59 47.22
C ASP A 70 40.50 11.08 46.94
N SER A 71 40.45 10.72 45.64
CA SER A 71 41.23 9.72 44.87
C SER A 71 41.67 8.34 45.46
N ILE A 72 41.15 7.81 46.58
CA ILE A 72 41.32 6.40 46.99
C ILE A 72 40.09 5.91 47.78
N PHE A 73 39.33 4.94 47.24
CA PHE A 73 38.23 4.27 47.95
C PHE A 73 38.71 3.05 48.77
N LYS A 74 38.10 2.81 49.94
CA LYS A 74 38.30 1.61 50.79
C LYS A 74 36.97 1.08 51.31
N TYR A 75 36.64 -0.17 51.00
CA TYR A 75 35.57 -0.92 51.68
C TYR A 75 36.14 -1.82 52.78
N TRP A 76 35.38 -2.04 53.87
CA TRP A 76 35.79 -2.82 55.04
C TRP A 76 34.69 -3.82 55.42
N LYS A 77 34.99 -5.14 55.44
CA LYS A 77 34.09 -6.18 55.97
C LYS A 77 34.64 -6.71 57.30
N GLU A 78 33.82 -6.65 58.35
CA GLU A 78 34.22 -6.88 59.75
C GLU A 78 34.65 -8.32 60.11
N SER A 79 34.47 -9.32 59.22
CA SER A 79 34.67 -10.74 59.56
C SER A 79 36.09 -11.29 59.34
N ASP A 80 36.87 -10.71 58.42
CA ASP A 80 38.04 -11.38 57.81
C ASP A 80 39.22 -10.46 57.46
N ASN A 81 39.06 -9.14 57.52
CA ASN A 81 40.15 -8.15 57.44
C ASN A 81 40.96 -8.15 56.11
N THR A 82 40.25 -8.21 54.98
CA THR A 82 40.75 -8.01 53.59
C THR A 82 40.34 -6.63 53.03
N THR A 83 41.08 -6.05 52.08
CA THR A 83 40.93 -4.65 51.61
C THR A 83 40.86 -4.56 50.08
N VAL A 84 39.76 -4.05 49.51
CA VAL A 84 39.72 -3.68 48.08
C VAL A 84 40.30 -2.27 47.91
N SER A 85 41.21 -2.09 46.96
CA SER A 85 41.84 -0.80 46.64
C SER A 85 41.58 -0.45 45.17
N ILE A 86 41.16 0.79 44.90
CA ILE A 86 40.90 1.32 43.56
C ILE A 86 41.88 2.46 43.30
N ASN A 87 42.53 2.47 42.13
CA ASN A 87 43.37 3.58 41.68
C ASN A 87 43.25 3.77 40.16
N GLU A 88 42.96 5.00 39.71
CA GLU A 88 43.05 5.53 38.33
C GLU A 88 42.82 4.51 37.20
N LYS A 89 41.67 3.82 37.23
CA LYS A 89 41.18 2.83 36.25
C LYS A 89 41.46 1.34 36.49
N GLN A 90 41.97 0.94 37.65
CA GLN A 90 42.09 -0.48 38.01
C GLN A 90 41.48 -0.82 39.38
N ILE A 91 40.76 -1.94 39.45
CA ILE A 91 40.20 -2.49 40.69
C ILE A 91 41.01 -3.73 41.08
N PHE A 92 41.57 -3.76 42.29
CA PHE A 92 42.31 -4.91 42.81
C PHE A 92 41.49 -5.73 43.80
N ILE A 93 41.24 -7.01 43.49
CA ILE A 93 40.52 -7.95 44.35
C ILE A 93 41.53 -8.75 45.19
N ASP A 94 41.42 -8.65 46.51
CA ASP A 94 42.21 -9.45 47.44
C ASP A 94 41.75 -10.93 47.48
N GLU A 95 42.65 -11.84 47.84
CA GLU A 95 42.33 -13.28 47.92
C GLU A 95 41.20 -13.56 48.94
N GLY A 96 40.16 -14.26 48.49
CA GLY A 96 38.98 -14.60 49.30
C GLY A 96 37.92 -13.50 49.41
N VAL A 97 38.02 -12.44 48.60
CA VAL A 97 36.99 -11.40 48.47
C VAL A 97 36.10 -11.69 47.26
N GLU A 98 34.78 -11.59 47.47
CA GLU A 98 33.75 -11.68 46.43
C GLU A 98 33.24 -10.27 46.13
N VAL A 99 33.17 -9.91 44.85
CA VAL A 99 32.68 -8.60 44.40
C VAL A 99 31.54 -8.80 43.42
N SER A 100 30.45 -8.05 43.60
CA SER A 100 29.26 -8.11 42.73
C SER A 100 29.02 -6.76 42.06
N ALA A 101 28.66 -6.78 40.78
CA ALA A 101 28.21 -5.63 40.01
C ALA A 101 26.78 -5.84 39.45
N ASP A 102 26.01 -4.76 39.32
CA ASP A 102 24.63 -4.72 38.83
C ASP A 102 24.56 -3.88 37.54
N PHE A 103 23.87 -4.37 36.52
CA PHE A 103 23.83 -3.82 35.16
C PHE A 103 22.67 -2.85 34.87
N ASP A 104 21.61 -2.77 35.70
CA ASP A 104 20.49 -1.82 35.54
C ASP A 104 20.93 -0.34 35.74
N VAL A 105 22.20 -0.13 36.16
CA VAL A 105 22.81 1.20 36.41
C VAL A 105 23.95 1.47 35.41
N LEU A 106 24.17 0.60 34.41
CA LEU A 106 25.37 0.59 33.55
C LEU A 106 25.09 0.78 32.04
N GLU A 107 23.89 1.18 31.60
CA GLU A 107 23.64 1.56 30.19
C GLU A 107 24.54 2.71 29.69
N THR A 108 25.17 3.47 30.59
CA THR A 108 26.20 4.49 30.26
C THR A 108 27.64 4.05 30.55
N PHE A 109 27.91 2.75 30.76
CA PHE A 109 29.21 2.26 31.24
C PHE A 109 30.04 1.63 30.11
N ASN A 110 30.61 2.46 29.24
CA ASN A 110 31.65 2.02 28.31
C ASN A 110 32.98 1.86 29.06
N THR A 111 33.47 0.62 29.28
CA THR A 111 34.68 0.37 30.09
C THR A 111 35.99 0.48 29.34
N SER A 112 36.03 1.22 28.23
CA SER A 112 37.29 1.51 27.53
C SER A 112 38.35 2.06 28.51
N GLY A 113 39.29 1.19 28.91
CA GLY A 113 40.40 1.51 29.80
C GLY A 113 40.25 1.20 31.30
N TYR A 114 39.17 0.56 31.77
CA TYR A 114 39.05 0.09 33.17
C TYR A 114 39.26 -1.42 33.29
N SER A 115 40.15 -1.88 34.19
CA SER A 115 40.43 -3.32 34.35
C SER A 115 40.29 -3.80 35.79
N ILE A 116 39.64 -4.94 36.00
CA ILE A 116 39.56 -5.60 37.31
C ILE A 116 40.60 -6.71 37.39
N THR A 117 41.43 -6.71 38.43
CA THR A 117 42.55 -7.65 38.58
C THR A 117 42.64 -8.24 39.99
N GLY A 118 43.08 -9.49 40.11
CA GLY A 118 43.40 -10.11 41.41
C GLY A 118 42.83 -11.52 41.62
N PRO A 119 43.23 -12.22 42.71
CA PRO A 119 42.94 -13.64 42.94
C PRO A 119 41.52 -13.99 43.47
N GLY A 120 40.55 -13.07 43.44
CA GLY A 120 39.22 -13.24 44.05
C GLY A 120 38.12 -13.68 43.09
N GLU A 121 36.90 -13.93 43.60
CA GLU A 121 35.74 -14.26 42.77
C GLU A 121 34.95 -12.99 42.40
N PHE A 122 34.54 -12.90 41.14
CA PHE A 122 33.78 -11.76 40.62
C PHE A 122 32.45 -12.22 40.03
N LEU A 123 31.36 -11.60 40.46
CA LEU A 123 30.01 -11.87 40.01
C LEU A 123 29.43 -10.65 39.30
N VAL A 124 28.98 -10.84 38.06
CA VAL A 124 28.21 -9.85 37.31
C VAL A 124 26.77 -10.32 37.30
N THR A 125 25.86 -9.52 37.86
CA THR A 125 24.43 -9.83 37.87
C THR A 125 23.69 -8.87 36.94
N PHE A 126 22.88 -9.42 36.05
CA PHE A 126 22.09 -8.64 35.11
C PHE A 126 20.66 -8.45 35.62
N PHE A 127 20.29 -7.19 35.77
CA PHE A 127 18.93 -6.73 35.91
C PHE A 127 18.75 -5.76 34.75
N SER A 128 17.89 -6.09 33.79
CA SER A 128 17.48 -5.20 32.70
C SER A 128 16.11 -5.65 32.21
N ALA A 129 15.32 -4.69 31.70
CA ALA A 129 14.03 -4.95 31.06
C ALA A 129 14.17 -5.38 29.58
N SER A 130 15.28 -5.05 28.91
CA SER A 130 15.60 -5.42 27.52
C SER A 130 17.10 -5.72 27.37
N PRO A 131 17.53 -6.64 26.47
CA PRO A 131 18.96 -6.81 26.18
C PRO A 131 19.55 -5.53 25.55
N PRO A 132 20.84 -5.22 25.80
CA PRO A 132 21.51 -4.08 25.18
C PRO A 132 21.56 -4.26 23.66
N GLN A 133 21.25 -3.21 22.90
CA GLN A 133 21.24 -3.21 21.43
C GLN A 133 22.65 -3.24 20.83
N ASP A 134 23.65 -2.73 21.58
CA ASP A 134 25.06 -2.70 21.16
C ASP A 134 25.95 -3.66 21.97
N PRO A 135 27.03 -4.20 21.35
CA PRO A 135 28.04 -4.99 22.06
C PRO A 135 28.79 -4.19 23.13
N ILE A 136 29.07 -4.81 24.28
CA ILE A 136 29.66 -4.11 25.43
C ILE A 136 31.14 -4.47 25.60
N ALA A 137 31.96 -3.44 25.85
CA ALA A 137 33.39 -3.57 26.17
C ALA A 137 33.60 -3.87 27.66
N LEU A 138 34.29 -4.97 28.00
CA LEU A 138 34.63 -5.36 29.38
C LEU A 138 36.07 -5.90 29.51
N ALA A 139 36.81 -5.50 30.55
CA ALA A 139 38.16 -6.00 30.82
C ALA A 139 38.36 -6.59 32.24
N PHE A 140 38.64 -7.90 32.30
CA PHE A 140 38.93 -8.67 33.52
C PHE A 140 40.26 -9.43 33.38
N ASP A 141 41.17 -9.28 34.35
CA ASP A 141 42.42 -10.04 34.44
C ASP A 141 42.65 -10.55 35.87
N LEU A 142 41.98 -11.64 36.21
CA LEU A 142 42.02 -12.27 37.52
C LEU A 142 43.21 -13.24 37.61
N ASP A 143 44.08 -13.05 38.60
CA ASP A 143 45.24 -13.90 38.86
C ASP A 143 44.86 -15.06 39.80
N GLY A 144 43.90 -15.88 39.34
CA GLY A 144 43.19 -16.91 40.11
C GLY A 144 41.80 -16.46 40.58
N GLY A 145 40.86 -17.41 40.73
CA GLY A 145 39.46 -17.11 41.08
C GLY A 145 38.49 -17.23 39.89
N ASN A 146 37.19 -17.27 40.16
CA ASN A 146 36.14 -17.50 39.15
C ASN A 146 35.46 -16.18 38.74
N LEU A 147 35.15 -16.05 37.46
CA LEU A 147 34.27 -15.00 36.93
C LEU A 147 32.91 -15.62 36.62
N THR A 148 31.84 -15.05 37.16
CA THR A 148 30.47 -15.56 36.95
C THR A 148 29.59 -14.46 36.38
N PHE A 149 28.91 -14.76 35.28
CA PHE A 149 27.83 -13.96 34.72
C PHE A 149 26.49 -14.64 35.05
N ASP A 150 25.63 -13.94 35.80
CA ASP A 150 24.34 -14.45 36.23
C ASP A 150 23.19 -13.60 35.67
N PHE A 151 22.48 -14.19 34.72
CA PHE A 151 21.33 -13.63 34.04
C PHE A 151 20.00 -14.09 34.69
N THR A 152 20.03 -14.91 35.74
CA THR A 152 18.81 -15.53 36.31
C THR A 152 17.87 -14.56 37.05
N GLN A 153 18.31 -13.31 37.26
CA GLN A 153 17.51 -12.25 37.87
C GLN A 153 16.90 -11.27 36.85
N THR A 154 17.04 -11.54 35.55
CA THR A 154 16.36 -10.81 34.46
C THR A 154 14.85 -11.06 34.49
N ARG A 155 14.05 -10.07 34.04
CA ARG A 155 12.58 -10.08 34.20
C ARG A 155 11.77 -10.65 33.02
N LEU A 156 12.38 -11.19 31.96
CA LEU A 156 11.65 -11.73 30.79
C LEU A 156 12.04 -13.18 30.44
N ASN A 157 11.11 -13.86 29.75
CA ASN A 157 11.13 -15.28 29.41
C ASN A 157 11.93 -15.64 28.14
N ASP A 158 12.67 -14.68 27.55
CA ASP A 158 13.57 -14.93 26.43
C ASP A 158 15.04 -14.90 26.88
N VAL A 159 15.81 -15.87 26.37
CA VAL A 159 17.18 -16.15 26.81
C VAL A 159 18.11 -15.06 26.26
N GLY A 160 18.28 -13.97 27.01
CA GLY A 160 19.16 -12.86 26.62
C GLY A 160 20.57 -13.32 26.26
N VAL A 161 21.07 -12.87 25.11
CA VAL A 161 22.46 -13.00 24.67
C VAL A 161 23.17 -11.68 24.96
N LEU A 162 24.29 -11.74 25.68
CA LEU A 162 25.17 -10.59 25.84
C LEU A 162 26.35 -10.73 24.88
N GLU A 163 26.47 -9.79 23.94
CA GLU A 163 27.61 -9.72 23.03
C GLU A 163 28.72 -8.84 23.59
N LEU A 164 29.95 -9.37 23.59
CA LEU A 164 31.13 -8.60 23.92
C LEU A 164 31.75 -8.00 22.65
N SER A 165 32.15 -6.74 22.73
CA SER A 165 32.88 -6.05 21.67
C SER A 165 34.33 -6.55 21.55
N ALA A 166 34.99 -6.24 20.42
CA ALA A 166 36.35 -6.71 20.12
C ALA A 166 37.45 -6.14 21.03
N ASP A 167 37.18 -5.04 21.76
CA ASP A 167 38.08 -4.44 22.73
C ASP A 167 37.93 -5.01 24.15
N SER A 168 37.02 -5.97 24.34
CA SER A 168 36.89 -6.73 25.58
C SER A 168 38.10 -7.66 25.82
N SER A 169 38.41 -7.95 27.09
CA SER A 169 39.46 -8.91 27.46
C SER A 169 39.11 -9.66 28.74
N ILE A 170 39.22 -11.00 28.73
CA ILE A 170 38.99 -11.84 29.91
C ILE A 170 40.19 -12.76 30.11
N SER A 171 40.84 -12.66 31.25
CA SER A 171 41.97 -13.50 31.67
C SER A 171 41.71 -13.97 33.11
N LEU A 172 41.73 -15.28 33.36
CA LEU A 172 41.41 -15.86 34.68
C LEU A 172 42.59 -16.55 35.38
N ASN A 173 43.75 -16.65 34.71
CA ASN A 173 45.04 -17.18 35.19
C ASN A 173 44.98 -18.25 36.32
N GLY A 174 44.02 -19.19 36.30
CA GLY A 174 43.83 -20.19 37.35
C GLY A 174 42.42 -20.43 37.92
N GLY A 175 41.33 -19.95 37.31
CA GLY A 175 39.94 -20.29 37.69
C GLY A 175 38.98 -20.47 36.50
N ALA A 176 37.66 -20.48 36.75
CA ALA A 176 36.62 -20.81 35.77
C ALA A 176 35.74 -19.60 35.41
N LEU A 177 35.29 -19.57 34.15
CA LEU A 177 34.20 -18.71 33.67
C LEU A 177 32.89 -19.48 33.79
N ASN A 178 31.89 -18.92 34.47
CA ASN A 178 30.57 -19.54 34.61
C ASN A 178 29.48 -18.60 34.08
N VAL A 179 28.52 -19.15 33.34
CA VAL A 179 27.37 -18.40 32.79
C VAL A 179 26.07 -19.10 33.18
N PHE A 180 25.14 -18.36 33.82
CA PHE A 180 23.87 -18.90 34.29
C PHE A 180 22.67 -18.09 33.76
N GLY A 181 21.64 -18.77 33.26
CA GLY A 181 20.34 -18.16 32.92
C GLY A 181 20.25 -17.43 31.57
N GLY A 182 21.35 -17.32 30.82
CA GLY A 182 21.46 -16.62 29.53
C GLY A 182 22.65 -17.12 28.72
N LYS A 183 22.98 -16.48 27.59
CA LYS A 183 24.19 -16.77 26.79
C LYS A 183 25.17 -15.60 26.78
N LEU A 184 26.46 -15.89 26.78
CA LEU A 184 27.52 -14.90 26.61
C LEU A 184 28.24 -15.15 25.29
N ASP A 185 28.20 -14.20 24.37
CA ASP A 185 28.97 -14.24 23.13
C ASP A 185 30.33 -13.57 23.33
N ILE A 186 31.38 -14.38 23.23
CA ILE A 186 32.76 -13.94 23.36
C ILE A 186 33.55 -14.12 22.06
N SER A 187 32.87 -14.34 20.94
CA SER A 187 33.48 -14.64 19.64
C SER A 187 34.48 -13.58 19.17
N ARG A 188 34.29 -12.33 19.62
CA ARG A 188 35.17 -11.21 19.31
C ARG A 188 36.39 -11.08 20.22
N LEU A 189 36.55 -11.94 21.24
CA LEU A 189 37.73 -11.94 22.12
C LEU A 189 38.93 -12.65 21.46
N GLU A 190 40.11 -12.05 21.51
CA GLU A 190 41.35 -12.64 20.96
C GLU A 190 41.71 -14.01 21.58
N ASN A 191 41.19 -14.34 22.76
CA ASN A 191 41.43 -15.60 23.48
C ASN A 191 40.16 -16.41 23.75
N ALA A 192 39.10 -16.22 22.95
CA ALA A 192 37.82 -16.91 23.08
C ALA A 192 37.95 -18.44 23.12
N ASP A 193 38.90 -18.99 22.35
CA ASP A 193 39.21 -20.42 22.24
C ASP A 193 39.58 -21.07 23.60
N GLN A 194 40.10 -20.29 24.55
CA GLN A 194 40.49 -20.74 25.89
C GLN A 194 39.30 -21.04 26.81
N PHE A 195 38.11 -20.57 26.46
CA PHE A 195 36.88 -20.74 27.26
C PHE A 195 35.90 -21.78 26.69
N SER A 196 36.36 -22.58 25.74
CA SER A 196 35.56 -23.64 25.12
C SER A 196 35.11 -24.70 26.14
N GLY A 197 33.85 -25.15 26.02
CA GLY A 197 33.25 -26.16 26.89
C GLY A 197 32.55 -25.64 28.15
N VAL A 198 32.36 -24.33 28.27
CA VAL A 198 31.41 -23.73 29.21
C VAL A 198 30.03 -23.72 28.54
N ASP A 199 29.05 -24.40 29.14
CA ASP A 199 27.67 -24.38 28.64
C ASP A 199 27.16 -22.93 28.67
N ASN A 200 26.56 -22.48 27.56
CA ASN A 200 26.03 -21.13 27.33
C ASN A 200 27.07 -20.02 27.01
N VAL A 201 28.27 -20.38 26.56
CA VAL A 201 29.22 -19.46 25.93
C VAL A 201 29.26 -19.71 24.42
N ILE A 202 29.13 -18.66 23.60
CA ILE A 202 29.19 -18.74 22.13
C ILE A 202 30.61 -18.38 21.67
N ILE A 203 31.22 -19.26 20.87
CA ILE A 203 32.55 -19.08 20.26
C ILE A 203 32.45 -19.50 18.80
N HIS A 204 32.78 -18.61 17.87
CA HIS A 204 32.96 -18.95 16.46
C HIS A 204 34.44 -19.32 16.24
N GLN A 205 34.74 -20.53 15.72
CA GLN A 205 36.13 -20.94 15.43
C GLN A 205 36.53 -20.51 14.03
N ASP A 206 37.61 -19.72 13.95
CA ASP A 206 38.17 -19.05 12.76
C ASP A 206 38.82 -19.97 11.69
N ASP A 207 38.60 -21.29 11.75
CA ASP A 207 39.22 -22.25 10.80
C ASP A 207 38.25 -22.83 9.76
N ASP A 208 37.05 -22.26 9.61
CA ASP A 208 36.13 -22.49 8.50
C ASP A 208 35.54 -21.16 8.00
N LEU A 209 36.39 -20.16 7.74
CA LEU A 209 35.97 -19.06 6.87
C LEU A 209 35.79 -19.64 5.46
N PRO A 210 34.57 -19.64 4.86
CA PRO A 210 34.49 -19.71 3.41
C PRO A 210 35.31 -18.51 2.86
N PRO A 211 35.71 -18.51 1.58
CA PRO A 211 36.16 -17.25 0.97
C PRO A 211 35.13 -16.15 1.30
N PRO A 212 35.49 -14.84 1.30
CA PRO A 212 34.49 -13.80 1.43
C PRO A 212 33.33 -14.21 0.53
N THR A 213 32.13 -14.30 1.10
CA THR A 213 30.94 -14.56 0.29
C THR A 213 31.11 -13.62 -0.90
N PRO A 214 31.17 -14.13 -2.15
CA PRO A 214 31.00 -13.20 -3.24
C PRO A 214 29.74 -12.39 -2.89
N GLU A 215 29.72 -11.09 -3.20
CA GLU A 215 28.42 -10.44 -3.44
C GLU A 215 27.54 -11.48 -4.11
N PRO A 216 26.30 -11.75 -3.62
CA PRO A 216 25.48 -12.81 -4.18
C PRO A 216 25.65 -12.72 -5.69
N GLU A 217 26.28 -13.74 -6.29
CA GLU A 217 26.35 -13.78 -7.74
C GLU A 217 24.88 -13.65 -8.13
N PRO A 218 24.52 -12.67 -8.98
CA PRO A 218 23.12 -12.43 -9.28
C PRO A 218 22.49 -13.79 -9.58
N THR A 219 21.35 -14.09 -8.94
CA THR A 219 20.56 -15.24 -9.37
C THR A 219 20.37 -15.01 -10.85
N LEU A 220 21.02 -15.86 -11.64
CA LEU A 220 21.03 -15.67 -13.07
C LEU A 220 19.64 -16.09 -13.50
N ASP A 221 18.84 -15.09 -13.85
CA ASP A 221 17.57 -15.20 -14.59
C ASP A 221 17.57 -16.50 -15.41
N ASP A 222 16.73 -17.46 -15.00
CA ASP A 222 16.68 -18.78 -15.60
C ASP A 222 15.90 -18.82 -16.92
N HIS A 223 15.02 -17.82 -17.14
CA HIS A 223 14.20 -17.65 -18.32
C HIS A 223 13.96 -16.16 -18.63
N ALA A 224 14.40 -15.72 -19.80
CA ALA A 224 14.36 -14.29 -20.15
C ALA A 224 13.01 -13.59 -19.91
N ASP A 225 13.09 -12.39 -19.33
CA ASP A 225 12.02 -11.39 -19.15
C ASP A 225 11.37 -10.84 -20.42
N THR A 226 11.81 -11.31 -21.58
CA THR A 226 11.33 -10.79 -22.85
C THR A 226 11.10 -11.88 -23.90
N PRO A 227 10.17 -11.66 -24.84
CA PRO A 227 9.91 -12.61 -25.93
C PRO A 227 11.14 -12.91 -26.81
N ASP A 228 12.06 -11.97 -26.93
CA ASP A 228 13.28 -12.10 -27.74
C ASP A 228 14.24 -13.19 -27.20
N GLY A 229 14.17 -13.48 -25.89
CA GLY A 229 14.95 -14.52 -25.21
C GLY A 229 14.15 -15.77 -24.83
N ALA A 230 12.88 -15.87 -25.27
CA ALA A 230 11.93 -16.84 -24.75
C ALA A 230 12.37 -18.31 -24.89
N THR A 231 12.18 -19.08 -23.82
CA THR A 231 12.53 -20.49 -23.75
C THR A 231 11.59 -21.34 -24.63
N ALA A 232 12.14 -22.14 -25.53
CA ALA A 232 11.32 -22.98 -26.42
C ALA A 232 10.70 -24.17 -25.67
N MET A 233 9.38 -24.31 -25.75
CA MET A 233 8.61 -25.42 -25.19
C MET A 233 8.23 -26.47 -26.25
N MET A 234 7.88 -27.67 -25.78
CA MET A 234 7.26 -28.72 -26.59
C MET A 234 5.97 -29.19 -25.90
N LEU A 235 4.96 -29.57 -26.70
CA LEU A 235 3.71 -30.12 -26.18
C LEU A 235 3.96 -31.34 -25.30
N ASP A 236 3.19 -31.44 -24.21
CA ASP A 236 3.24 -32.49 -23.18
C ASP A 236 4.62 -32.63 -22.49
N GLU A 237 5.46 -31.60 -22.54
CA GLU A 237 6.72 -31.52 -21.79
C GLU A 237 6.70 -30.34 -20.83
N ALA A 238 6.69 -30.66 -19.54
CA ALA A 238 6.75 -29.68 -18.47
C ALA A 238 8.15 -29.04 -18.39
N VAL A 239 8.20 -27.71 -18.26
CA VAL A 239 9.41 -26.89 -18.09
C VAL A 239 9.36 -26.24 -16.72
N ALA A 240 10.42 -26.42 -15.93
CA ALA A 240 10.54 -25.83 -14.60
C ALA A 240 11.29 -24.49 -14.70
N GLY A 241 10.85 -23.53 -13.90
CA GLY A 241 11.45 -22.20 -13.76
C GLY A 241 11.31 -21.68 -12.33
N SER A 242 11.88 -20.50 -12.06
CA SER A 242 11.87 -19.86 -10.76
C SER A 242 11.69 -18.35 -10.92
N ILE A 243 10.65 -17.78 -10.32
CA ILE A 243 10.53 -16.32 -10.16
C ILE A 243 11.48 -15.93 -9.02
N GLU A 244 12.64 -15.37 -9.35
CA GLU A 244 13.75 -15.27 -8.41
C GLU A 244 13.70 -14.00 -7.56
N VAL A 245 13.10 -12.95 -8.11
CA VAL A 245 12.85 -11.66 -7.45
C VAL A 245 11.44 -11.17 -7.78
N ILE A 246 10.86 -10.30 -6.96
CA ILE A 246 9.52 -9.76 -7.22
C ILE A 246 9.50 -9.05 -8.58
N ASN A 247 8.43 -9.21 -9.36
CA ASN A 247 8.27 -8.67 -10.74
C ASN A 247 9.25 -9.26 -11.77
N ASP A 248 9.84 -10.40 -11.45
CA ASP A 248 10.51 -11.25 -12.43
C ASP A 248 9.49 -11.95 -13.34
N LYS A 249 9.85 -12.15 -14.60
CA LYS A 249 8.96 -12.68 -15.64
C LYS A 249 9.71 -13.67 -16.50
N ASP A 250 9.08 -14.81 -16.75
CA ASP A 250 9.70 -15.85 -17.55
C ASP A 250 8.93 -16.05 -18.84
N PHE A 251 9.55 -15.72 -19.98
CA PHE A 251 8.93 -15.94 -21.29
C PHE A 251 9.30 -17.29 -21.89
N PHE A 252 8.28 -17.97 -22.41
CA PHE A 252 8.35 -19.20 -23.17
C PHE A 252 7.76 -19.01 -24.56
N GLN A 253 8.15 -19.85 -25.52
CA GLN A 253 7.56 -19.86 -26.87
C GLN A 253 7.15 -21.27 -27.28
N ILE A 254 6.00 -21.38 -27.97
CA ILE A 254 5.44 -22.66 -28.43
C ILE A 254 4.73 -22.51 -29.79
N ASP A 255 4.89 -23.50 -30.67
CA ASP A 255 4.20 -23.55 -31.96
C ASP A 255 2.82 -24.24 -31.80
N LEU A 256 1.74 -23.57 -32.19
CA LEU A 256 0.36 -24.08 -32.12
C LEU A 256 -0.27 -24.20 -33.51
N GLU A 257 -1.21 -25.13 -33.68
CA GLU A 257 -1.92 -25.39 -34.95
C GLU A 257 -3.34 -24.78 -34.95
N GLU A 258 -3.74 -24.13 -36.04
CA GLU A 258 -5.04 -23.46 -36.20
C GLU A 258 -6.22 -24.40 -35.89
N GLY A 259 -7.14 -23.92 -35.05
CA GLY A 259 -8.38 -24.57 -34.66
C GLY A 259 -8.22 -25.74 -33.69
N GLN A 260 -7.03 -25.99 -33.14
CA GLN A 260 -6.84 -26.93 -32.04
C GLN A 260 -6.96 -26.23 -30.69
N ARG A 261 -7.50 -26.93 -29.69
CA ARG A 261 -7.57 -26.47 -28.31
C ARG A 261 -6.36 -26.95 -27.52
N TYR A 262 -5.76 -26.05 -26.76
CA TYR A 262 -4.64 -26.34 -25.88
C TYR A 262 -4.96 -25.93 -24.44
N LEU A 263 -4.43 -26.67 -23.48
CA LEU A 263 -4.48 -26.36 -22.05
C LEU A 263 -3.09 -25.93 -21.61
N PHE A 264 -3.03 -24.76 -20.98
CA PHE A 264 -1.84 -24.17 -20.38
C PHE A 264 -2.00 -24.31 -18.88
N ASP A 265 -1.06 -24.99 -18.23
CA ASP A 265 -1.10 -25.28 -16.81
C ASP A 265 0.24 -24.87 -16.18
N MET A 266 0.17 -24.20 -15.04
CA MET A 266 1.31 -23.91 -14.18
C MET A 266 1.08 -24.56 -12.81
N ALA A 267 1.99 -25.44 -12.42
CA ALA A 267 2.08 -25.93 -11.06
C ALA A 267 3.02 -25.03 -10.24
N SER A 268 2.48 -24.28 -9.28
CA SER A 268 3.27 -23.48 -8.35
C SER A 268 3.94 -24.38 -7.28
N GLU A 269 5.26 -24.35 -7.17
CA GLU A 269 6.09 -25.14 -6.23
C GLU A 269 6.75 -24.27 -5.15
N GLY A 270 6.03 -23.28 -4.64
CA GLY A 270 6.55 -22.30 -3.67
C GLY A 270 6.32 -20.86 -4.11
N LEU A 271 5.95 -20.65 -5.37
CA LEU A 271 5.43 -19.39 -5.88
C LEU A 271 3.99 -19.15 -5.38
N GLU A 272 3.79 -18.20 -4.48
CA GLU A 272 2.45 -17.82 -4.04
C GLU A 272 1.81 -16.87 -5.08
N ASN A 273 0.58 -17.11 -5.54
CA ASN A 273 -0.06 -16.26 -6.58
C ASN A 273 0.67 -16.26 -7.94
N GLY A 274 0.87 -17.44 -8.51
CA GLY A 274 1.38 -17.55 -9.88
C GLY A 274 0.41 -16.97 -10.91
N GLU A 275 0.98 -16.41 -11.97
CA GLU A 275 0.27 -15.80 -13.09
C GLU A 275 0.78 -16.39 -14.41
N LEU A 276 -0.14 -16.65 -15.34
CA LEU A 276 0.17 -17.06 -16.71
C LEU A 276 -0.54 -16.17 -17.72
N ASN A 277 0.21 -15.65 -18.70
CA ASN A 277 -0.32 -14.85 -19.80
C ASN A 277 0.07 -15.45 -21.15
N LEU A 278 -0.90 -15.65 -22.05
CA LEU A 278 -0.66 -16.05 -23.43
C LEU A 278 -0.67 -14.84 -24.35
N HIS A 279 0.33 -14.78 -25.21
CA HIS A 279 0.53 -13.72 -26.19
C HIS A 279 0.77 -14.30 -27.58
N ARG A 280 0.49 -13.48 -28.59
CA ARG A 280 0.89 -13.73 -29.98
C ARG A 280 1.72 -12.57 -30.50
N SER A 281 2.73 -12.83 -31.32
CA SER A 281 3.46 -11.76 -31.99
C SER A 281 2.63 -11.13 -33.12
N ASN A 282 2.53 -9.79 -33.10
CA ASN A 282 1.95 -8.99 -34.17
C ASN A 282 2.96 -7.95 -34.69
N GLY A 283 4.08 -8.45 -35.20
CA GLY A 283 5.18 -7.60 -35.67
C GLY A 283 6.09 -7.18 -34.53
N ASP A 284 6.04 -5.90 -34.13
CA ASP A 284 6.93 -5.34 -33.11
C ASP A 284 6.34 -5.40 -31.69
N TRP A 285 5.12 -5.94 -31.52
CA TRP A 285 4.41 -6.00 -30.23
C TRP A 285 3.78 -7.38 -30.02
N LEU A 286 3.50 -7.71 -28.75
CA LEU A 286 2.70 -8.86 -28.35
C LEU A 286 1.23 -8.46 -28.21
N ASP A 287 0.36 -9.17 -28.92
CA ASP A 287 -1.08 -9.13 -28.68
C ASP A 287 -1.39 -10.12 -27.55
N TYR A 288 -1.94 -9.59 -26.46
CA TYR A 288 -2.46 -10.38 -25.35
C TYR A 288 -3.67 -11.20 -25.81
N LEU A 289 -3.72 -12.47 -25.42
CA LEU A 289 -4.78 -13.41 -25.80
C LEU A 289 -5.56 -13.94 -24.61
N GLU A 290 -4.87 -14.36 -23.56
CA GLU A 290 -5.49 -15.06 -22.43
C GLU A 290 -4.66 -14.92 -21.16
N TYR A 291 -5.31 -14.99 -19.99
CA TYR A 291 -4.66 -14.90 -18.69
C TYR A 291 -5.37 -15.72 -17.64
N ASN A 292 -4.60 -16.25 -16.70
CA ASN A 292 -5.14 -16.65 -15.42
C ASN A 292 -4.14 -16.36 -14.29
N SER A 293 -4.67 -16.05 -13.10
CA SER A 293 -3.92 -15.92 -11.86
C SER A 293 -4.62 -16.68 -10.76
N LEU A 294 -3.96 -17.67 -10.18
CA LEU A 294 -4.50 -18.46 -9.07
C LEU A 294 -3.41 -18.70 -8.02
N ARG A 295 -3.83 -18.76 -6.75
CA ARG A 295 -2.89 -18.98 -5.63
C ARG A 295 -2.11 -20.29 -5.75
N ASP A 296 -2.73 -21.33 -6.30
CA ASP A 296 -2.22 -22.71 -6.31
C ASP A 296 -2.06 -23.26 -7.76
N GLY A 297 -1.70 -22.39 -8.72
CA GLY A 297 -1.38 -22.77 -10.11
C GLY A 297 -2.40 -22.28 -11.14
N PRO A 298 -2.10 -21.25 -11.94
CA PRO A 298 -2.99 -20.77 -12.99
C PRO A 298 -3.12 -21.78 -14.14
N GLU A 299 -4.34 -21.92 -14.66
CA GLU A 299 -4.67 -22.82 -15.78
C GLU A 299 -5.71 -22.15 -16.70
N PHE A 300 -5.55 -22.27 -18.02
CA PHE A 300 -6.59 -21.87 -18.98
C PHE A 300 -6.50 -22.72 -20.25
N SER A 301 -7.59 -22.74 -21.03
CA SER A 301 -7.56 -23.32 -22.38
C SER A 301 -7.77 -22.27 -23.46
N TYR A 302 -7.18 -22.50 -24.63
CA TYR A 302 -7.23 -21.59 -25.77
C TYR A 302 -7.31 -22.35 -27.09
N ILE A 303 -8.16 -21.88 -28.01
CA ILE A 303 -8.23 -22.38 -29.39
C ILE A 303 -7.35 -21.51 -30.28
N ALA A 304 -6.30 -22.10 -30.86
CA ALA A 304 -5.37 -21.35 -31.68
C ALA A 304 -6.05 -20.82 -32.96
N GLU A 305 -6.01 -19.50 -33.15
CA GLU A 305 -6.63 -18.86 -34.32
C GLU A 305 -5.82 -18.99 -35.62
N ALA A 306 -4.54 -19.39 -35.53
CA ALA A 306 -3.66 -19.55 -36.67
C ALA A 306 -2.51 -20.53 -36.36
N ASP A 307 -1.96 -21.11 -37.42
CA ASP A 307 -0.66 -21.80 -37.36
C ASP A 307 0.45 -20.76 -37.09
N ASP A 308 0.90 -20.64 -35.85
CA ASP A 308 1.86 -19.59 -35.44
C ASP A 308 2.68 -19.98 -34.19
N THR A 309 3.71 -19.17 -33.90
CA THR A 309 4.44 -19.22 -32.62
C THR A 309 3.78 -18.27 -31.63
N TYR A 310 3.40 -18.81 -30.47
CA TYR A 310 2.80 -18.10 -29.35
C TYR A 310 3.81 -17.96 -28.21
N TYR A 311 3.64 -16.96 -27.36
CA TYR A 311 4.51 -16.68 -26.22
C TYR A 311 3.72 -16.80 -24.92
N LEU A 312 4.23 -17.58 -23.97
CA LEU A 312 3.63 -17.75 -22.65
C LEU A 312 4.52 -17.04 -21.64
N GLU A 313 3.97 -16.14 -20.84
CA GLU A 313 4.65 -15.41 -19.78
C GLU A 313 4.20 -15.99 -18.43
N ALA A 314 5.17 -16.39 -17.61
CA ALA A 314 4.97 -16.81 -16.23
C ALA A 314 5.49 -15.73 -15.27
N SER A 315 4.72 -15.38 -14.25
CA SER A 315 5.11 -14.40 -13.23
C SER A 315 4.48 -14.73 -11.86
N GLY A 316 4.85 -13.98 -10.83
CA GLY A 316 4.25 -14.05 -9.49
C GLY A 316 3.78 -12.68 -9.02
N TYR A 317 2.53 -12.57 -8.55
CA TYR A 317 2.01 -11.31 -8.02
C TYR A 317 2.66 -10.99 -6.67
N SER A 318 3.62 -10.05 -6.69
CA SER A 318 4.41 -9.64 -5.51
C SER A 318 5.03 -10.82 -4.76
N SER A 319 5.43 -11.85 -5.49
CA SER A 319 5.91 -13.11 -4.91
C SER A 319 7.07 -13.68 -5.72
N THR A 320 7.80 -14.59 -5.07
CA THR A 320 8.90 -15.35 -5.65
C THR A 320 8.71 -16.83 -5.37
N GLY A 321 9.36 -17.68 -6.15
CA GLY A 321 9.35 -19.11 -5.94
C GLY A 321 9.38 -19.94 -7.22
N ASP A 322 9.53 -21.24 -7.01
CA ASP A 322 9.64 -22.21 -8.10
C ASP A 322 8.27 -22.55 -8.68
N TYR A 323 8.22 -22.87 -9.97
CA TYR A 323 7.03 -23.34 -10.65
C TYR A 323 7.38 -24.31 -11.79
N THR A 324 6.36 -24.90 -12.41
CA THR A 324 6.50 -25.70 -13.63
C THR A 324 5.34 -25.41 -14.57
N VAL A 325 5.63 -25.09 -15.83
CA VAL A 325 4.65 -24.86 -16.89
C VAL A 325 4.57 -26.05 -17.85
N GLU A 326 3.36 -26.45 -18.24
CA GLU A 326 3.09 -27.47 -19.25
C GLU A 326 2.00 -26.99 -20.21
N VAL A 327 2.18 -27.28 -21.50
CA VAL A 327 1.14 -27.04 -22.52
C VAL A 327 0.78 -28.38 -23.15
N SER A 328 -0.51 -28.72 -23.13
CA SER A 328 -1.03 -29.96 -23.68
C SER A 328 -2.13 -29.72 -24.71
N GLU A 329 -2.19 -30.57 -25.74
CA GLU A 329 -3.29 -30.54 -26.73
C GLU A 329 -4.51 -31.26 -26.15
N VAL A 330 -5.65 -30.58 -26.13
CA VAL A 330 -6.89 -31.08 -25.57
C VAL A 330 -7.80 -31.60 -26.67
N MET A 331 -8.09 -32.90 -26.61
CA MET A 331 -9.01 -33.58 -27.53
C MET A 331 -10.29 -33.96 -26.78
N LEU A 332 -11.24 -33.03 -26.72
CA LEU A 332 -12.55 -33.23 -26.10
C LEU A 332 -13.63 -33.51 -27.16
N ASP A 333 -14.67 -34.21 -26.73
CA ASP A 333 -15.92 -34.34 -27.49
C ASP A 333 -16.83 -33.19 -27.04
N ASP A 334 -16.52 -31.97 -27.47
CA ASP A 334 -17.28 -30.74 -27.22
C ASP A 334 -18.78 -30.94 -27.53
N ASP A 335 -19.64 -30.65 -26.55
CA ASP A 335 -21.07 -30.84 -26.66
C ASP A 335 -21.81 -29.65 -27.30
N HIS A 336 -21.24 -28.45 -27.22
CA HIS A 336 -21.82 -27.19 -27.69
C HIS A 336 -20.74 -26.24 -28.22
N ALA A 337 -20.90 -25.75 -29.45
CA ALA A 337 -19.84 -24.98 -30.08
C ALA A 337 -19.48 -23.68 -29.34
N ASP A 338 -18.18 -23.40 -29.24
CA ASP A 338 -17.57 -22.13 -28.76
C ASP A 338 -17.87 -20.89 -29.59
N THR A 339 -18.70 -21.00 -30.64
CA THR A 339 -18.97 -19.89 -31.54
C THR A 339 -20.43 -19.83 -31.98
N PRO A 340 -20.94 -18.62 -32.29
CA PRO A 340 -22.31 -18.43 -32.79
C PRO A 340 -22.62 -19.22 -34.07
N ASP A 341 -21.62 -19.45 -34.93
CA ASP A 341 -21.77 -20.18 -36.19
C ASP A 341 -22.18 -21.65 -35.99
N GLY A 342 -21.86 -22.23 -34.82
CA GLY A 342 -22.18 -23.59 -34.43
C GLY A 342 -23.27 -23.72 -33.37
N ALA A 343 -23.89 -22.60 -32.95
CA ALA A 343 -24.72 -22.53 -31.75
C ALA A 343 -25.87 -23.55 -31.73
N THR A 344 -26.10 -24.13 -30.56
CA THR A 344 -27.19 -25.08 -30.30
C THR A 344 -28.53 -24.37 -30.29
N ALA A 345 -29.49 -24.81 -31.11
CA ALA A 345 -30.82 -24.20 -31.15
C ALA A 345 -31.66 -24.55 -29.91
N MET A 346 -32.18 -23.54 -29.22
CA MET A 346 -33.07 -23.68 -28.07
C MET A 346 -34.54 -23.58 -28.46
N THR A 347 -35.41 -23.99 -27.53
CA THR A 347 -36.87 -23.78 -27.60
C THR A 347 -37.32 -23.24 -26.24
N LEU A 348 -38.20 -22.25 -26.24
CA LEU A 348 -38.75 -21.67 -25.01
C LEU A 348 -39.34 -22.75 -24.09
N ASP A 349 -39.13 -22.59 -22.78
CA ASP A 349 -39.56 -23.51 -21.71
C ASP A 349 -38.98 -24.94 -21.82
N GLU A 350 -37.89 -25.12 -22.57
CA GLU A 350 -37.15 -26.39 -22.67
C GLU A 350 -35.70 -26.20 -22.21
N ALA A 351 -35.37 -26.73 -21.04
CA ALA A 351 -33.99 -26.75 -20.55
C ALA A 351 -33.08 -27.62 -21.44
N VAL A 352 -31.89 -27.09 -21.74
CA VAL A 352 -30.81 -27.76 -22.47
C VAL A 352 -29.66 -28.01 -21.50
N ALA A 353 -29.16 -29.24 -21.45
CA ALA A 353 -28.01 -29.61 -20.62
C ALA A 353 -26.72 -29.48 -21.43
N GLY A 354 -25.67 -28.97 -20.79
CA GLY A 354 -24.33 -28.86 -21.32
C GLY A 354 -23.27 -29.11 -20.23
N SER A 355 -22.00 -29.11 -20.64
CA SER A 355 -20.86 -29.31 -19.76
C SER A 355 -19.74 -28.33 -20.13
N ILE A 356 -19.29 -27.50 -19.20
CA ILE A 356 -18.05 -26.74 -19.33
C ILE A 356 -16.90 -27.70 -19.06
N GLU A 357 -16.22 -28.16 -20.09
CA GLU A 357 -15.34 -29.34 -20.00
C GLU A 357 -13.92 -28.99 -19.59
N VAL A 358 -13.48 -27.78 -19.94
CA VAL A 358 -12.20 -27.17 -19.54
C VAL A 358 -12.41 -25.70 -19.23
N ILE A 359 -11.43 -25.10 -18.54
CA ILE A 359 -11.45 -23.65 -18.26
C ILE A 359 -11.49 -22.88 -19.59
N ASN A 360 -12.28 -21.81 -19.65
CA ASN A 360 -12.54 -20.98 -20.85
C ASN A 360 -13.26 -21.72 -21.99
N ASP A 361 -13.85 -22.87 -21.71
CA ASP A 361 -14.83 -23.47 -22.59
C ASP A 361 -16.12 -22.64 -22.64
N LYS A 362 -16.72 -22.53 -23.82
CA LYS A 362 -17.88 -21.68 -24.07
C LYS A 362 -18.91 -22.44 -24.86
N ASP A 363 -20.15 -22.39 -24.40
CA ASP A 363 -21.25 -23.06 -25.07
C ASP A 363 -22.20 -22.02 -25.64
N PHE A 364 -22.23 -21.88 -26.97
CA PHE A 364 -23.19 -20.99 -27.63
C PHE A 364 -24.51 -21.69 -27.93
N PHE A 365 -25.58 -21.00 -27.58
CA PHE A 365 -26.96 -21.33 -27.91
C PHE A 365 -27.59 -20.23 -28.76
N GLN A 366 -28.63 -20.56 -29.52
CA GLN A 366 -29.41 -19.58 -30.29
C GLN A 366 -30.92 -19.75 -30.03
N ILE A 367 -31.64 -18.62 -29.94
CA ILE A 367 -33.08 -18.59 -29.69
C ILE A 367 -33.75 -17.44 -30.44
N ASP A 368 -34.94 -17.66 -30.99
CA ASP A 368 -35.75 -16.62 -31.64
C ASP A 368 -36.65 -15.92 -30.61
N LEU A 369 -36.55 -14.60 -30.47
CA LEU A 369 -37.32 -13.78 -29.54
C LEU A 369 -38.24 -12.79 -30.28
N GLU A 370 -39.35 -12.40 -29.66
CA GLU A 370 -40.33 -11.46 -30.23
C GLU A 370 -40.19 -10.05 -29.61
N GLU A 371 -40.26 -9.00 -30.45
CA GLU A 371 -40.10 -7.60 -30.03
C GLU A 371 -41.07 -7.22 -28.88
N GLY A 372 -40.52 -6.59 -27.84
CA GLY A 372 -41.24 -6.06 -26.69
C GLY A 372 -41.73 -7.11 -25.70
N GLN A 373 -41.33 -8.38 -25.83
CA GLN A 373 -41.58 -9.41 -24.81
C GLN A 373 -40.37 -9.54 -23.88
N ARG A 374 -40.65 -9.80 -22.59
CA ARG A 374 -39.63 -10.08 -21.58
C ARG A 374 -39.36 -11.58 -21.50
N TYR A 375 -38.10 -11.96 -21.47
CA TYR A 375 -37.65 -13.34 -21.32
C TYR A 375 -36.71 -13.48 -20.14
N LEU A 376 -36.81 -14.59 -19.42
CA LEU A 376 -35.92 -14.98 -18.33
C LEU A 376 -34.93 -16.01 -18.86
N PHE A 377 -33.65 -15.74 -18.65
CA PHE A 377 -32.53 -16.63 -18.96
C PHE A 377 -32.01 -17.15 -17.64
N ASP A 378 -32.06 -18.46 -17.46
CA ASP A 378 -31.68 -19.12 -16.21
C ASP A 378 -30.68 -20.25 -16.51
N MET A 379 -29.61 -20.31 -15.71
CA MET A 379 -28.69 -21.43 -15.69
C MET A 379 -28.75 -22.09 -14.31
N ALA A 380 -29.10 -23.37 -14.27
CA ALA A 380 -28.93 -24.19 -13.07
C ALA A 380 -27.57 -24.91 -13.11
N SER A 381 -26.71 -24.63 -12.13
CA SER A 381 -25.45 -25.33 -11.95
C SER A 381 -25.67 -26.77 -11.41
N GLU A 382 -25.26 -27.78 -12.17
CA GLU A 382 -25.36 -29.21 -11.81
C GLU A 382 -23.99 -29.84 -11.47
N GLY A 383 -23.01 -29.02 -11.09
CA GLY A 383 -21.63 -29.45 -10.88
C GLY A 383 -20.62 -28.35 -11.22
N LEU A 384 -21.06 -27.35 -11.98
CA LEU A 384 -20.36 -26.09 -12.22
C LEU A 384 -20.34 -25.23 -10.94
N GLU A 385 -19.16 -24.92 -10.40
CA GLU A 385 -19.06 -24.15 -9.16
C GLU A 385 -19.42 -22.67 -9.36
N SER A 386 -19.12 -22.08 -10.50
CA SER A 386 -19.54 -20.73 -10.84
C SER A 386 -19.80 -20.64 -12.34
N GLY A 387 -21.03 -20.28 -12.70
CA GLY A 387 -21.48 -20.17 -14.08
C GLY A 387 -21.65 -18.71 -14.50
N GLU A 388 -21.53 -18.48 -15.80
CA GLU A 388 -21.68 -17.17 -16.44
C GLU A 388 -22.62 -17.30 -17.63
N LEU A 389 -23.51 -16.32 -17.81
CA LEU A 389 -24.37 -16.20 -18.98
C LEU A 389 -24.19 -14.83 -19.62
N ASN A 390 -24.01 -14.82 -20.94
CA ASN A 390 -23.95 -13.61 -21.75
C ASN A 390 -24.99 -13.66 -22.87
N LEU A 391 -25.85 -12.66 -22.98
CA LEU A 391 -26.77 -12.51 -24.10
C LEU A 391 -26.18 -11.60 -25.16
N HIS A 392 -26.25 -12.06 -26.39
CA HIS A 392 -25.79 -11.36 -27.56
C HIS A 392 -26.86 -11.29 -28.64
N ARG A 393 -26.73 -10.31 -29.53
CA ARG A 393 -27.50 -10.23 -30.78
C ARG A 393 -26.57 -10.03 -31.97
N SER A 394 -26.90 -10.63 -33.11
CA SER A 394 -26.13 -10.38 -34.33
C SER A 394 -26.33 -8.96 -34.88
N ASN A 395 -25.24 -8.26 -35.13
CA ASN A 395 -25.21 -6.97 -35.83
C ASN A 395 -24.30 -7.03 -37.06
N GLY A 396 -24.69 -7.86 -38.02
CA GLY A 396 -23.93 -8.07 -39.25
C GLY A 396 -22.80 -9.08 -39.04
N ASP A 397 -21.55 -8.61 -39.00
CA ASP A 397 -20.36 -9.46 -38.88
C ASP A 397 -19.90 -9.66 -37.41
N TRP A 398 -20.57 -9.02 -36.44
CA TRP A 398 -20.22 -9.06 -35.01
C TRP A 398 -21.45 -9.36 -34.14
N LEU A 399 -21.20 -9.75 -32.89
CA LEU A 399 -22.21 -9.86 -31.85
C LEU A 399 -22.21 -8.57 -31.00
N ASP A 400 -23.38 -7.94 -30.89
CA ASP A 400 -23.62 -6.90 -29.90
C ASP A 400 -23.94 -7.60 -28.56
N TYR A 401 -23.15 -7.28 -27.54
CA TYR A 401 -23.40 -7.69 -26.16
C TYR A 401 -24.61 -6.92 -25.61
N LEU A 402 -25.51 -7.63 -24.92
CA LEU A 402 -26.77 -7.07 -24.41
C LEU A 402 -26.89 -7.17 -22.89
N GLU A 403 -26.59 -8.32 -22.31
CA GLU A 403 -26.82 -8.59 -20.89
C GLU A 403 -25.88 -9.67 -20.37
N TYR A 404 -25.55 -9.63 -19.07
CA TYR A 404 -24.66 -10.59 -18.43
C TYR A 404 -25.02 -10.84 -16.98
N ASN A 405 -24.81 -12.07 -16.54
CA ASN A 405 -24.81 -12.39 -15.13
C ASN A 405 -23.80 -13.50 -14.82
N SER A 406 -23.14 -13.41 -13.66
CA SER A 406 -22.22 -14.42 -13.15
C SER A 406 -22.47 -14.65 -11.66
N LEU A 407 -22.79 -15.89 -11.31
CA LEU A 407 -23.12 -16.30 -9.96
C LEU A 407 -22.64 -17.72 -9.68
N ARG A 408 -22.25 -17.97 -8.43
CA ARG A 408 -21.83 -19.29 -7.96
C ARG A 408 -22.93 -20.35 -8.14
N ASP A 409 -24.16 -20.00 -7.79
CA ASP A 409 -25.27 -20.95 -7.72
C ASP A 409 -26.28 -20.75 -8.87
N GLY A 410 -25.78 -20.46 -10.08
CA GLY A 410 -26.59 -20.32 -11.30
C GLY A 410 -26.92 -18.87 -11.68
N PRO A 411 -26.30 -18.30 -12.72
CA PRO A 411 -26.63 -16.96 -13.20
C PRO A 411 -28.04 -16.90 -13.79
N GLU A 412 -28.73 -15.78 -13.53
CA GLU A 412 -30.08 -15.50 -14.01
C GLU A 412 -30.21 -14.01 -14.36
N PHE A 413 -30.87 -13.69 -15.48
CA PHE A 413 -31.29 -12.33 -15.81
C PHE A 413 -32.55 -12.35 -16.67
N SER A 414 -33.25 -11.22 -16.75
CA SER A 414 -34.32 -11.06 -17.73
C SER A 414 -34.06 -9.90 -18.69
N TYR A 415 -34.60 -10.02 -19.89
CA TYR A 415 -34.35 -9.07 -20.99
C TYR A 415 -35.61 -8.85 -21.83
N ILE A 416 -35.89 -7.59 -22.17
CA ILE A 416 -36.95 -7.22 -23.11
C ILE A 416 -36.37 -7.18 -24.53
N ALA A 417 -36.83 -8.07 -25.39
CA ALA A 417 -36.32 -8.14 -26.75
C ALA A 417 -36.64 -6.87 -27.55
N GLU A 418 -35.61 -6.17 -28.04
CA GLU A 418 -35.79 -4.94 -28.81
C GLU A 418 -36.27 -5.15 -30.26
N ALA A 419 -36.26 -6.39 -30.75
CA ALA A 419 -36.70 -6.72 -32.10
C ALA A 419 -37.05 -8.21 -32.24
N ASP A 420 -37.87 -8.50 -33.26
CA ASP A 420 -38.06 -9.87 -33.75
C ASP A 420 -36.75 -10.36 -34.40
N ASP A 421 -35.95 -11.15 -33.69
CA ASP A 421 -34.62 -11.60 -34.14
C ASP A 421 -34.16 -12.91 -33.49
N THR A 422 -33.06 -13.46 -34.01
CA THR A 422 -32.32 -14.55 -33.38
C THR A 422 -31.25 -13.97 -32.45
N TYR A 423 -31.31 -14.35 -31.18
CA TYR A 423 -30.36 -14.01 -30.13
C TYR A 423 -29.44 -15.19 -29.82
N TYR A 424 -28.25 -14.90 -29.31
CA TYR A 424 -27.24 -15.90 -28.95
C TYR A 424 -26.95 -15.82 -27.46
N LEU A 425 -27.08 -16.95 -26.76
CA LEU A 425 -26.75 -17.07 -25.34
C LEU A 425 -25.44 -17.83 -25.22
N GLU A 426 -24.45 -17.25 -24.57
CA GLU A 426 -23.17 -17.89 -24.24
C GLU A 426 -23.23 -18.34 -22.78
N ALA A 427 -23.00 -19.62 -22.54
CA ALA A 427 -22.78 -20.19 -21.22
C ALA A 427 -21.30 -20.52 -21.04
N SER A 428 -20.71 -20.14 -19.90
CA SER A 428 -19.33 -20.47 -19.57
C SER A 428 -19.16 -20.68 -18.07
N GLY A 429 -18.04 -21.28 -17.67
CA GLY A 429 -17.60 -21.26 -16.28
C GLY A 429 -16.84 -19.98 -15.96
N SER A 430 -16.89 -19.55 -14.70
CA SER A 430 -16.14 -18.35 -14.30
C SER A 430 -14.64 -18.58 -14.37
N THR A 431 -13.98 -17.75 -15.16
CA THR A 431 -12.53 -17.79 -15.41
C THR A 431 -11.73 -17.58 -14.12
N TYR A 432 -12.20 -16.67 -13.25
CA TYR A 432 -11.58 -16.35 -11.96
C TYR A 432 -11.48 -17.55 -11.01
N SER A 433 -12.44 -18.48 -11.09
CA SER A 433 -12.45 -19.68 -10.24
C SER A 433 -11.98 -20.94 -10.98
N GLY A 434 -11.67 -20.84 -12.28
CA GLY A 434 -11.39 -22.00 -13.13
C GLY A 434 -12.56 -23.00 -13.16
N SER A 435 -13.80 -22.50 -13.11
CA SER A 435 -14.97 -23.36 -12.93
C SER A 435 -15.23 -24.22 -14.17
N THR A 436 -15.36 -25.53 -13.95
CA THR A 436 -15.78 -26.52 -14.95
C THR A 436 -16.90 -27.38 -14.36
N GLY A 437 -17.70 -28.02 -15.21
CA GLY A 437 -18.75 -28.93 -14.78
C GLY A 437 -20.06 -28.80 -15.55
N ASP A 438 -21.01 -29.62 -15.12
CA ASP A 438 -22.30 -29.74 -15.79
C ASP A 438 -23.26 -28.60 -15.38
N TYR A 439 -24.11 -28.18 -16.31
CA TYR A 439 -25.15 -27.18 -16.09
C TYR A 439 -26.38 -27.46 -16.98
N THR A 440 -27.47 -26.74 -16.73
CA THR A 440 -28.60 -26.65 -17.64
C THR A 440 -29.03 -25.21 -17.85
N VAL A 441 -29.25 -24.80 -19.10
CA VAL A 441 -29.81 -23.48 -19.44
C VAL A 441 -31.25 -23.59 -19.91
N GLU A 442 -32.09 -22.66 -19.47
CA GLU A 442 -33.49 -22.53 -19.88
C GLU A 442 -33.80 -21.07 -20.21
N VAL A 443 -34.60 -20.86 -21.26
CA VAL A 443 -35.15 -19.54 -21.58
C VAL A 443 -36.66 -19.62 -21.53
N SER A 444 -37.29 -18.77 -20.71
CA SER A 444 -38.74 -18.74 -20.49
C SER A 444 -39.30 -17.36 -20.81
N GLU A 445 -40.53 -17.30 -21.33
CA GLU A 445 -41.24 -16.02 -21.49
C GLU A 445 -41.82 -15.55 -20.14
N VAL A 446 -41.56 -14.31 -19.75
CA VAL A 446 -42.10 -13.71 -18.53
C VAL A 446 -43.47 -13.11 -18.82
N LEU A 447 -44.51 -13.63 -18.16
CA LEU A 447 -45.90 -13.25 -18.36
C LEU A 447 -46.51 -12.52 -17.15
N LEU A 448 -45.67 -11.88 -16.33
CA LEU A 448 -46.11 -11.09 -15.18
C LEU A 448 -46.70 -9.75 -15.67
N ASP A 449 -47.69 -9.25 -14.93
CA ASP A 449 -48.26 -7.93 -15.20
C ASP A 449 -47.35 -6.91 -14.50
N ASP A 450 -46.49 -6.25 -15.26
CA ASP A 450 -45.63 -5.14 -14.83
C ASP A 450 -46.48 -4.03 -14.17
N ASP A 451 -46.14 -3.66 -12.93
CA ASP A 451 -46.85 -2.63 -12.16
C ASP A 451 -46.39 -1.20 -12.48
N HIS A 452 -45.16 -1.03 -12.95
CA HIS A 452 -44.49 0.23 -13.26
C HIS A 452 -43.51 0.07 -14.43
N SER A 453 -43.76 0.80 -15.52
CA SER A 453 -42.97 0.64 -16.76
C SER A 453 -41.45 0.70 -16.56
N ASP A 454 -40.75 -0.20 -17.25
CA ASP A 454 -39.29 -0.20 -17.49
C ASP A 454 -38.75 0.97 -18.34
N THR A 455 -39.57 1.98 -18.62
CA THR A 455 -39.17 3.08 -19.48
C THR A 455 -39.67 4.42 -18.97
N PRO A 456 -38.90 5.51 -19.15
CA PRO A 456 -39.35 6.86 -18.81
C PRO A 456 -40.65 7.28 -19.51
N ASP A 457 -40.88 6.79 -20.74
CA ASP A 457 -42.08 7.08 -21.52
C ASP A 457 -43.36 6.54 -20.87
N GLY A 458 -43.24 5.47 -20.08
CA GLY A 458 -44.31 4.82 -19.34
C GLY A 458 -44.37 5.16 -17.85
N ALA A 459 -43.50 6.06 -17.37
CA ALA A 459 -43.26 6.27 -15.95
C ALA A 459 -44.50 6.63 -15.12
N THR A 460 -44.64 6.01 -13.96
CA THR A 460 -45.77 6.26 -13.04
C THR A 460 -45.56 7.57 -12.27
N ALA A 461 -46.57 8.44 -12.25
CA ALA A 461 -46.46 9.73 -11.56
C ALA A 461 -46.53 9.60 -10.03
N LEU A 462 -45.52 10.12 -9.34
CA LEU A 462 -45.47 10.27 -7.90
C LEU A 462 -46.19 11.53 -7.42
N THR A 463 -46.56 11.54 -6.15
CA THR A 463 -47.08 12.73 -5.47
C THR A 463 -46.18 13.03 -4.27
N LEU A 464 -45.66 14.26 -4.21
CA LEU A 464 -44.75 14.69 -3.15
C LEU A 464 -45.36 14.45 -1.74
N GLY A 465 -44.60 13.77 -0.87
CA GLY A 465 -44.98 13.38 0.49
C GLY A 465 -46.00 12.24 0.56
N GLU A 466 -46.25 11.52 -0.53
CA GLU A 466 -47.05 10.30 -0.56
C GLU A 466 -46.18 9.11 -1.00
N ALA A 467 -46.10 8.10 -0.14
CA ALA A 467 -45.46 6.84 -0.45
C ALA A 467 -46.19 6.07 -1.57
N MET A 468 -45.43 5.53 -2.53
CA MET A 468 -45.88 4.68 -3.63
C MET A 468 -45.28 3.28 -3.47
N ALA A 469 -46.11 2.25 -3.55
CA ALA A 469 -45.65 0.86 -3.54
C ALA A 469 -45.44 0.38 -4.98
N GLY A 470 -44.39 -0.43 -5.18
CA GLY A 470 -44.07 -1.13 -6.42
C GLY A 470 -43.45 -2.50 -6.12
N SER A 471 -43.19 -3.28 -7.16
CA SER A 471 -42.48 -4.56 -7.03
C SER A 471 -41.53 -4.82 -8.19
N VAL A 472 -40.30 -5.21 -7.85
CA VAL A 472 -39.37 -5.82 -8.82
C VAL A 472 -39.79 -7.27 -8.98
N GLU A 473 -40.51 -7.57 -10.05
CA GLU A 473 -41.21 -8.85 -10.23
C GLU A 473 -40.34 -9.98 -10.75
N VAL A 474 -39.27 -9.64 -11.46
CA VAL A 474 -38.27 -10.54 -11.99
C VAL A 474 -36.89 -9.88 -11.94
N VAL A 475 -35.81 -10.64 -11.97
CA VAL A 475 -34.45 -10.07 -12.04
C VAL A 475 -34.32 -9.14 -13.25
N SER A 476 -33.59 -8.04 -13.12
CA SER A 476 -33.44 -6.98 -14.14
C SER A 476 -34.76 -6.26 -14.50
N ASP A 477 -35.78 -6.38 -13.65
CA ASP A 477 -36.96 -5.53 -13.71
C ASP A 477 -36.68 -4.16 -13.10
N THR A 478 -37.28 -3.12 -13.66
CA THR A 478 -36.96 -1.74 -13.30
C THR A 478 -38.18 -0.86 -13.40
N ASP A 479 -38.47 -0.12 -12.34
CA ASP A 479 -39.68 0.67 -12.27
C ASP A 479 -39.35 2.15 -12.48
N PHE A 480 -39.78 2.72 -13.61
CA PHE A 480 -39.70 4.16 -13.79
C PHE A 480 -40.88 4.88 -13.15
N LEU A 481 -40.55 5.83 -12.28
CA LEU A 481 -41.45 6.76 -11.62
C LEU A 481 -41.09 8.19 -12.05
N GLN A 482 -42.03 9.13 -12.01
CA GLN A 482 -41.78 10.53 -12.36
C GLN A 482 -42.34 11.51 -11.34
N ILE A 483 -41.63 12.61 -11.09
CA ILE A 483 -42.03 13.66 -10.14
C ILE A 483 -41.65 15.06 -10.66
N ASP A 484 -42.53 16.04 -10.44
CA ASP A 484 -42.24 17.45 -10.74
C ASP A 484 -41.56 18.10 -9.52
N LEU A 485 -40.38 18.70 -9.72
CA LEU A 485 -39.60 19.37 -8.67
C LEU A 485 -39.43 20.86 -8.98
N GLU A 486 -39.30 21.69 -7.94
CA GLU A 486 -39.11 23.15 -8.07
C GLU A 486 -37.63 23.54 -7.93
N GLU A 487 -37.16 24.47 -8.78
CA GLU A 487 -35.76 24.93 -8.79
C GLU A 487 -35.29 25.44 -7.42
N GLY A 488 -34.11 25.00 -7.00
CA GLY A 488 -33.43 25.40 -5.77
C GLY A 488 -34.04 24.85 -4.47
N GLN A 489 -34.98 23.90 -4.55
CA GLN A 489 -35.47 23.18 -3.38
C GLN A 489 -34.73 21.85 -3.22
N ARG A 490 -34.45 21.45 -1.98
CA ARG A 490 -33.89 20.15 -1.65
C ARG A 490 -35.01 19.14 -1.39
N TYR A 491 -34.86 17.95 -1.94
CA TYR A 491 -35.77 16.82 -1.77
C TYR A 491 -35.03 15.60 -1.25
N LEU A 492 -35.67 14.85 -0.36
CA LEU A 492 -35.22 13.55 0.13
C LEU A 492 -35.98 12.45 -0.62
N PHE A 493 -35.24 11.52 -1.18
CA PHE A 493 -35.73 10.34 -1.88
C PHE A 493 -35.45 9.15 -0.97
N ASP A 494 -36.51 8.48 -0.53
CA ASP A 494 -36.43 7.34 0.38
C ASP A 494 -37.16 6.15 -0.24
N MET A 495 -36.47 5.03 -0.35
CA MET A 495 -37.03 3.73 -0.67
C MET A 495 -36.89 2.82 0.53
N ALA A 496 -38.02 2.30 1.01
CA ALA A 496 -38.05 1.21 1.97
C ALA A 496 -38.23 -0.13 1.25
N SER A 497 -37.33 -1.08 1.49
CA SER A 497 -37.49 -2.44 1.00
C SER A 497 -38.50 -3.22 1.85
N GLU A 498 -39.53 -3.79 1.20
CA GLU A 498 -40.56 -4.65 1.84
C GLU A 498 -40.42 -6.13 1.42
N GLY A 499 -39.22 -6.54 1.05
CA GLY A 499 -38.94 -7.88 0.50
C GLY A 499 -37.87 -7.85 -0.59
N LEU A 500 -37.62 -6.67 -1.16
CA LEU A 500 -36.52 -6.41 -2.09
C LEU A 500 -35.18 -6.22 -1.35
N GLU A 501 -34.33 -7.24 -1.31
CA GLU A 501 -33.01 -7.12 -0.69
C GLU A 501 -32.08 -6.23 -1.55
N ASN A 502 -31.39 -5.25 -0.95
CA ASN A 502 -30.52 -4.30 -1.66
C ASN A 502 -31.25 -3.59 -2.82
N GLY A 503 -32.31 -2.84 -2.50
CA GLY A 503 -32.98 -1.98 -3.47
C GLY A 503 -32.09 -0.80 -3.87
N ASP A 504 -32.13 -0.43 -5.14
CA ASP A 504 -31.39 0.68 -5.72
C ASP A 504 -32.38 1.72 -6.25
N VAL A 505 -32.07 3.01 -6.05
CA VAL A 505 -32.81 4.11 -6.66
C VAL A 505 -31.85 5.07 -7.31
N THR A 506 -32.12 5.41 -8.57
CA THR A 506 -31.39 6.47 -9.28
C THR A 506 -32.34 7.57 -9.74
N LEU A 507 -31.87 8.82 -9.70
CA LEU A 507 -32.58 9.99 -10.18
C LEU A 507 -32.00 10.45 -11.51
N HIS A 508 -32.88 10.67 -12.47
CA HIS A 508 -32.54 11.12 -13.80
C HIS A 508 -33.27 12.39 -14.19
N ARG A 509 -32.65 13.18 -15.08
CA ARG A 509 -33.33 14.22 -15.84
C ARG A 509 -33.27 13.89 -17.32
N GLN A 510 -34.40 13.99 -18.01
CA GLN A 510 -34.44 13.74 -19.44
C GLN A 510 -33.94 14.97 -20.23
N ARG A 511 -32.93 14.76 -21.09
CA ARG A 511 -32.38 15.76 -22.00
C ARG A 511 -32.46 15.29 -23.45
N GLY A 512 -33.63 15.51 -24.07
CA GLY A 512 -33.89 15.01 -25.42
C GLY A 512 -34.17 13.51 -25.37
N ASP A 513 -33.38 12.71 -26.08
CA ASP A 513 -33.52 11.24 -26.11
C ASP A 513 -32.64 10.54 -25.05
N TYR A 514 -31.94 11.31 -24.20
CA TYR A 514 -31.04 10.80 -23.15
C TYR A 514 -31.61 11.06 -21.75
N LEU A 515 -31.33 10.15 -20.82
CA LEU A 515 -31.48 10.37 -19.39
C LEU A 515 -30.11 10.69 -18.80
N ASP A 516 -29.97 11.88 -18.23
CA ASP A 516 -28.79 12.27 -17.48
C ASP A 516 -28.97 11.76 -16.04
N LEU A 517 -28.12 10.85 -15.58
CA LEU A 517 -28.03 10.45 -14.17
C LEU A 517 -27.62 11.66 -13.33
N LEU A 518 -28.39 11.95 -12.28
CA LEU A 518 -28.17 13.08 -11.38
C LEU A 518 -27.70 12.65 -10.01
N GLU A 519 -28.29 11.58 -9.47
CA GLU A 519 -27.99 11.09 -8.13
C GLU A 519 -28.42 9.62 -8.00
N SER A 520 -27.84 8.89 -7.06
CA SER A 520 -28.22 7.52 -6.75
C SER A 520 -28.10 7.21 -5.26
N GLY A 521 -28.97 6.36 -4.75
CA GLY A 521 -28.89 5.83 -3.40
C GLY A 521 -28.98 4.31 -3.40
N ARG A 522 -28.26 3.70 -2.47
CA ARG A 522 -28.29 2.28 -2.20
C ARG A 522 -28.01 2.02 -0.73
N LEU A 523 -28.87 1.25 -0.09
CA LEU A 523 -28.68 0.72 1.26
C LEU A 523 -29.03 -0.77 1.27
N ARG A 524 -28.65 -1.49 2.33
CA ARG A 524 -28.97 -2.93 2.44
C ARG A 524 -30.48 -3.21 2.42
N ASP A 525 -31.25 -2.37 3.09
CA ASP A 525 -32.69 -2.54 3.34
C ASP A 525 -33.53 -1.41 2.68
N GLY A 526 -33.04 -0.80 1.61
CA GLY A 526 -33.68 0.33 0.93
C GLY A 526 -32.70 1.18 0.13
N ALA A 527 -33.05 2.43 -0.13
CA ALA A 527 -32.14 3.44 -0.72
C ALA A 527 -32.53 4.82 -0.19
N GLU A 528 -31.55 5.69 0.06
CA GLU A 528 -31.82 7.07 0.50
C GLU A 528 -30.79 8.03 -0.10
N PHE A 529 -31.23 9.18 -0.61
CA PHE A 529 -30.36 10.29 -1.02
C PHE A 529 -31.15 11.60 -1.01
N SER A 530 -30.46 12.74 -0.97
CA SER A 530 -31.09 14.04 -1.19
C SER A 530 -30.54 14.75 -2.41
N TYR A 531 -31.35 15.62 -3.01
CA TYR A 531 -30.98 16.34 -4.23
C TYR A 531 -31.61 17.74 -4.26
N ILE A 532 -30.82 18.73 -4.69
CA ILE A 532 -31.29 20.09 -4.97
C ILE A 532 -31.65 20.20 -6.45
N ALA A 533 -32.93 20.43 -6.74
CA ALA A 533 -33.38 20.53 -8.12
C ALA A 533 -32.81 21.77 -8.81
N GLU A 534 -32.04 21.59 -9.88
CA GLU A 534 -31.41 22.73 -10.59
C GLU A 534 -32.38 23.49 -11.51
N ALA A 535 -33.57 22.94 -11.75
CA ALA A 535 -34.59 23.53 -12.62
C ALA A 535 -35.99 23.04 -12.25
N ASP A 536 -36.98 23.90 -12.51
CA ASP A 536 -38.40 23.54 -12.54
C ASP A 536 -38.66 22.55 -13.69
N ASP A 537 -38.65 21.24 -13.40
CA ASP A 537 -38.77 20.19 -14.42
C ASP A 537 -39.39 18.90 -13.87
N THR A 538 -39.67 17.96 -14.77
CA THR A 538 -40.04 16.58 -14.43
C THR A 538 -38.78 15.72 -14.37
N TYR A 539 -38.58 15.05 -13.25
CA TYR A 539 -37.48 14.13 -12.98
C TYR A 539 -38.01 12.70 -12.95
N TYR A 540 -37.13 11.75 -13.26
CA TYR A 540 -37.46 10.33 -13.33
C TYR A 540 -36.67 9.58 -12.27
N LEU A 541 -37.36 8.79 -11.44
CA LEU A 541 -36.70 7.85 -10.55
C LEU A 541 -36.75 6.48 -11.22
N GLU A 542 -35.65 5.75 -11.14
CA GLU A 542 -35.52 4.37 -11.55
C GLU A 542 -35.34 3.54 -10.28
N ALA A 543 -36.31 2.68 -9.98
CA ALA A 543 -36.29 1.80 -8.82
C ALA A 543 -36.03 0.36 -9.29
N SER A 544 -35.00 -0.29 -8.76
CA SER A 544 -34.62 -1.64 -9.18
C SER A 544 -34.07 -2.47 -8.02
N GLY A 545 -33.95 -3.77 -8.23
CA GLY A 545 -33.17 -4.64 -7.35
C GLY A 545 -31.68 -4.58 -7.71
N SER A 546 -30.82 -4.89 -6.74
CA SER A 546 -29.40 -5.08 -6.99
C SER A 546 -29.15 -6.15 -8.06
N THR A 547 -28.53 -5.72 -9.16
CA THR A 547 -28.13 -6.59 -10.29
C THR A 547 -27.20 -7.72 -9.85
N TYR A 548 -26.34 -7.48 -8.85
CA TYR A 548 -25.38 -8.47 -8.34
C TYR A 548 -26.04 -9.66 -7.62
N SER A 549 -27.21 -9.47 -7.03
CA SER A 549 -27.89 -10.51 -6.24
C SER A 549 -29.16 -11.04 -6.91
N GLY A 550 -29.51 -10.52 -8.10
CA GLY A 550 -30.76 -10.86 -8.78
C GLY A 550 -32.00 -10.57 -7.93
N SER A 551 -31.96 -9.50 -7.13
CA SER A 551 -32.95 -9.29 -6.09
C SER A 551 -34.31 -8.91 -6.66
N THR A 552 -35.35 -9.65 -6.27
CA THR A 552 -36.76 -9.35 -6.57
C THR A 552 -37.53 -9.09 -5.29
N GLY A 553 -38.61 -8.33 -5.35
CA GLY A 553 -39.51 -8.15 -4.21
C GLY A 553 -40.20 -6.80 -4.18
N ASP A 554 -41.03 -6.63 -3.15
CA ASP A 554 -41.82 -5.42 -2.95
C ASP A 554 -40.95 -4.30 -2.33
N TYR A 555 -41.27 -3.05 -2.68
CA TYR A 555 -40.66 -1.86 -2.09
C TYR A 555 -41.69 -0.73 -1.97
N THR A 556 -41.30 0.37 -1.32
CA THR A 556 -42.09 1.60 -1.28
C THR A 556 -41.16 2.82 -1.41
N VAL A 557 -41.46 3.72 -2.34
CA VAL A 557 -40.74 4.98 -2.57
C VAL A 557 -41.55 6.16 -2.07
N GLU A 558 -40.92 7.08 -1.33
CA GLU A 558 -41.46 8.39 -0.97
C GLU A 558 -40.45 9.48 -1.34
N VAL A 559 -40.94 10.58 -1.94
CA VAL A 559 -40.15 11.78 -2.15
C VAL A 559 -40.73 12.89 -1.29
N SER A 560 -39.91 13.53 -0.47
CA SER A 560 -40.33 14.59 0.45
C SER A 560 -39.46 15.84 0.32
N GLU A 561 -40.03 17.01 0.57
CA GLU A 561 -39.27 18.28 0.59
C GLU A 561 -38.50 18.38 1.91
N VAL A 562 -37.20 18.67 1.84
CA VAL A 562 -36.35 18.90 3.01
C VAL A 562 -36.55 20.35 3.46
N LEU A 563 -36.98 20.52 4.71
CA LEU A 563 -37.29 21.83 5.31
C LEU A 563 -36.31 22.22 6.42
N LEU A 564 -35.18 21.51 6.53
CA LEU A 564 -34.10 21.89 7.43
C LEU A 564 -33.39 23.13 6.88
N ASP A 565 -32.92 23.99 7.79
CA ASP A 565 -32.12 25.15 7.40
C ASP A 565 -30.66 24.68 7.30
N ASP A 566 -30.08 24.82 6.11
CA ASP A 566 -28.68 24.57 5.75
C ASP A 566 -27.74 25.44 6.61
N ASP A 567 -26.80 24.83 7.33
CA ASP A 567 -25.92 25.56 8.26
C ASP A 567 -24.67 26.16 7.57
N HIS A 568 -24.12 25.46 6.59
CA HIS A 568 -23.17 25.95 5.59
C HIS A 568 -23.80 25.81 4.19
N SER A 569 -23.07 26.10 3.12
CA SER A 569 -23.64 26.05 1.76
C SER A 569 -23.09 24.86 0.99
N ASP A 570 -23.94 24.19 0.22
CA ASP A 570 -23.51 23.18 -0.79
C ASP A 570 -22.72 23.72 -1.99
N THR A 571 -22.34 25.00 -1.97
CA THR A 571 -21.68 25.62 -3.12
C THR A 571 -20.53 26.52 -2.71
N PRO A 572 -19.45 26.58 -3.51
CA PRO A 572 -18.35 27.52 -3.30
C PRO A 572 -18.78 28.98 -3.23
N ASP A 573 -19.82 29.37 -3.99
CA ASP A 573 -20.35 30.73 -4.03
C ASP A 573 -20.91 31.19 -2.67
N GLY A 574 -21.37 30.23 -1.85
CA GLY A 574 -21.91 30.42 -0.51
C GLY A 574 -20.97 30.04 0.63
N ALA A 575 -19.73 29.67 0.32
CA ALA A 575 -18.82 29.02 1.25
C ALA A 575 -18.56 29.83 2.54
N THR A 576 -18.49 29.12 3.66
CA THR A 576 -18.20 29.73 4.97
C THR A 576 -16.70 29.98 5.15
N ALA A 577 -16.31 31.20 5.53
CA ALA A 577 -14.89 31.52 5.73
C ALA A 577 -14.31 30.89 7.00
N LEU A 578 -13.20 30.14 6.84
CA LEU A 578 -12.41 29.58 7.94
C LEU A 578 -11.33 30.56 8.42
N THR A 579 -10.78 30.26 9.60
CA THR A 579 -9.61 30.96 10.16
C THR A 579 -8.59 29.90 10.56
N LEU A 580 -7.34 30.05 10.12
CA LEU A 580 -6.26 29.11 10.44
C LEU A 580 -6.13 28.86 11.96
N GLY A 581 -6.09 27.59 12.34
CA GLY A 581 -5.99 27.11 13.73
C GLY A 581 -7.24 27.31 14.58
N GLU A 582 -8.40 27.60 13.97
CA GLU A 582 -9.70 27.65 14.65
C GLU A 582 -10.64 26.60 14.06
N ALA A 583 -11.08 25.65 14.88
CA ALA A 583 -12.11 24.69 14.50
C ALA A 583 -13.48 25.38 14.27
N MET A 584 -14.15 24.99 13.19
CA MET A 584 -15.51 25.37 12.84
C MET A 584 -16.43 24.15 12.98
N ALA A 585 -17.59 24.33 13.61
CA ALA A 585 -18.59 23.26 13.69
C ALA A 585 -19.58 23.38 12.54
N GLY A 586 -19.98 22.24 11.98
CA GLY A 586 -21.03 22.09 10.98
C GLY A 586 -21.85 20.81 11.23
N SER A 587 -22.83 20.55 10.38
CA SER A 587 -23.69 19.38 10.47
C SER A 587 -24.11 18.91 9.08
N VAL A 588 -23.99 17.60 8.86
CA VAL A 588 -24.59 16.94 7.69
C VAL A 588 -26.06 16.69 8.05
N GLU A 589 -26.95 17.59 7.63
CA GLU A 589 -28.37 17.64 8.02
C GLU A 589 -29.19 16.47 7.47
N VAL A 590 -28.85 16.03 6.26
CA VAL A 590 -29.52 14.97 5.50
C VAL A 590 -28.48 14.25 4.64
N VAL A 591 -28.76 13.04 4.18
CA VAL A 591 -27.85 12.33 3.26
C VAL A 591 -27.56 13.15 1.99
N SER A 592 -26.34 13.05 1.46
CA SER A 592 -25.82 13.84 0.33
C SER A 592 -25.72 15.35 0.59
N ASP A 593 -25.78 15.76 1.85
CA ASP A 593 -25.49 17.13 2.25
C ASP A 593 -23.99 17.44 2.21
N THR A 594 -23.66 18.64 1.74
CA THR A 594 -22.28 19.06 1.51
C THR A 594 -22.06 20.47 2.04
N ASP A 595 -21.00 20.66 2.80
CA ASP A 595 -20.69 21.94 3.39
C ASP A 595 -19.41 22.52 2.79
N PHE A 596 -19.55 23.62 2.04
CA PHE A 596 -18.41 24.35 1.52
C PHE A 596 -17.91 25.41 2.51
N PHE A 597 -16.60 25.39 2.68
CA PHE A 597 -15.81 26.37 3.40
C PHE A 597 -14.77 27.00 2.47
N GLN A 598 -14.27 28.17 2.82
CA GLN A 598 -13.19 28.83 2.08
C GLN A 598 -12.07 29.30 3.01
N ILE A 599 -10.83 29.20 2.55
CA ILE A 599 -9.64 29.62 3.30
C ILE A 599 -8.56 30.20 2.37
N ASP A 600 -7.88 31.25 2.81
CA ASP A 600 -6.75 31.83 2.08
C ASP A 600 -5.45 31.13 2.52
N LEU A 601 -4.69 30.57 1.57
CA LEU A 601 -3.44 29.86 1.82
C LEU A 601 -2.26 30.58 1.13
N GLU A 602 -1.05 30.44 1.69
CA GLU A 602 0.18 31.05 1.16
C GLU A 602 1.01 30.03 0.34
N GLU A 603 1.55 30.47 -0.80
CA GLU A 603 2.34 29.61 -1.70
C GLU A 603 3.53 28.94 -0.99
N GLY A 604 3.68 27.63 -1.19
CA GLY A 604 4.77 26.81 -0.68
C GLY A 604 4.68 26.49 0.81
N GLN A 605 3.57 26.80 1.49
CA GLN A 605 3.32 26.38 2.87
C GLN A 605 2.48 25.10 2.90
N ARG A 606 2.80 24.20 3.83
CA ARG A 606 2.03 22.98 4.09
C ARG A 606 0.96 23.24 5.15
N TYR A 607 -0.25 22.76 4.88
CA TYR A 607 -1.39 22.85 5.79
C TYR A 607 -1.99 21.47 6.04
N LEU A 608 -2.42 21.22 7.28
CA LEU A 608 -3.17 20.04 7.69
C LEU A 608 -4.66 20.40 7.74
N PHE A 609 -5.47 19.60 7.07
CA PHE A 609 -6.93 19.67 7.05
C PHE A 609 -7.45 18.50 7.87
N ASP A 610 -8.21 18.80 8.92
CA ASP A 610 -8.78 17.80 9.82
C ASP A 610 -10.29 18.01 9.94
N MET A 611 -11.04 16.91 9.89
CA MET A 611 -12.44 16.83 10.26
C MET A 611 -12.58 15.80 11.36
N ALA A 612 -12.99 16.25 12.55
CA ALA A 612 -13.43 15.35 13.60
C ALA A 612 -14.94 15.14 13.50
N SER A 613 -15.37 13.89 13.33
CA SER A 613 -16.80 13.57 13.28
C SER A 613 -17.39 13.37 14.68
N GLU A 614 -18.50 14.04 14.96
CA GLU A 614 -19.29 13.92 16.19
C GLU A 614 -20.66 13.24 15.93
N GLY A 615 -20.75 12.41 14.90
CA GLY A 615 -21.99 11.72 14.52
C GLY A 615 -22.01 11.24 13.08
N VAL A 616 -21.17 11.84 12.23
CA VAL A 616 -20.93 11.40 10.85
C VAL A 616 -20.02 10.16 10.88
N GLU A 617 -20.52 9.05 10.36
CA GLU A 617 -19.75 7.82 10.11
C GLU A 617 -19.14 7.90 8.71
N ASN A 618 -17.83 7.69 8.60
CA ASN A 618 -17.05 7.88 7.38
C ASN A 618 -17.22 9.31 6.84
N GLY A 619 -16.65 10.29 7.57
CA GLY A 619 -16.64 11.68 7.12
C GLY A 619 -15.68 11.82 5.94
N ASP A 620 -16.05 12.64 4.97
CA ASP A 620 -15.26 12.90 3.78
C ASP A 620 -14.94 14.40 3.71
N VAL A 621 -13.69 14.73 3.39
CA VAL A 621 -13.25 16.11 3.18
C VAL A 621 -12.45 16.21 1.90
N THR A 622 -12.78 17.17 1.06
CA THR A 622 -12.10 17.42 -0.22
C THR A 622 -11.66 18.87 -0.33
N LEU A 623 -10.41 19.11 -0.70
CA LEU A 623 -9.87 20.43 -1.03
C LEU A 623 -9.98 20.68 -2.53
N HIS A 624 -10.50 21.84 -2.88
CA HIS A 624 -10.67 22.31 -4.24
C HIS A 624 -10.00 23.65 -4.46
N ARG A 625 -9.61 23.90 -5.71
CA ARG A 625 -9.26 25.23 -6.21
C ARG A 625 -10.20 25.63 -7.34
N GLN A 626 -10.72 26.84 -7.26
CA GLN A 626 -11.62 27.34 -8.30
C GLN A 626 -10.85 27.97 -9.47
N SER A 627 -11.05 27.43 -10.67
CA SER A 627 -10.50 27.95 -11.93
C SER A 627 -11.62 28.36 -12.89
N GLY A 628 -12.10 29.60 -12.75
CA GLY A 628 -13.26 30.09 -13.49
C GLY A 628 -14.55 29.47 -12.96
N ASP A 629 -15.28 28.74 -13.81
CA ASP A 629 -16.53 28.05 -13.44
C ASP A 629 -16.28 26.59 -12.97
N TYR A 630 -15.02 26.15 -12.91
CA TYR A 630 -14.62 24.79 -12.53
C TYR A 630 -14.03 24.78 -11.11
N LEU A 631 -14.33 23.73 -10.36
CA LEU A 631 -13.62 23.35 -9.13
C LEU A 631 -12.71 22.19 -9.47
N ASP A 632 -11.42 22.43 -9.37
CA ASP A 632 -10.41 21.39 -9.54
C ASP A 632 -10.18 20.76 -8.17
N LEU A 633 -10.43 19.45 -8.05
CA LEU A 633 -10.08 18.67 -6.87
C LEU A 633 -8.55 18.63 -6.74
N LEU A 634 -8.04 18.97 -5.56
CA LEU A 634 -6.61 18.98 -5.27
C LEU A 634 -6.20 17.82 -4.36
N GLU A 635 -6.97 17.58 -3.31
CA GLU A 635 -6.68 16.55 -2.31
C GLU A 635 -7.97 16.12 -1.60
N SER A 636 -8.02 14.91 -1.06
CA SER A 636 -9.16 14.43 -0.29
C SER A 636 -8.74 13.46 0.81
N GLY A 637 -9.49 13.45 1.91
CA GLY A 637 -9.31 12.50 3.00
C GLY A 637 -10.65 11.92 3.45
N SER A 638 -10.60 10.68 3.95
CA SER A 638 -11.75 9.98 4.53
C SER A 638 -11.29 9.02 5.61
N LEU A 639 -11.92 9.06 6.78
CA LEU A 639 -11.68 8.15 7.89
C LEU A 639 -13.00 7.75 8.55
N ARG A 640 -13.02 6.60 9.25
CA ARG A 640 -14.26 6.09 9.87
C ARG A 640 -14.96 7.08 10.80
N ASP A 641 -14.18 7.87 11.53
CA ASP A 641 -14.68 8.83 12.53
C ASP A 641 -14.22 10.29 12.21
N GLY A 642 -13.93 10.62 10.94
CA GLY A 642 -13.36 11.92 10.56
C GLY A 642 -12.77 11.94 9.15
N ALA A 643 -11.87 12.87 8.86
CA ALA A 643 -11.03 12.88 7.67
C ALA A 643 -9.78 13.71 7.96
N GLU A 644 -8.63 13.31 7.42
CA GLU A 644 -7.39 14.05 7.60
C GLU A 644 -6.50 13.94 6.35
N PHE A 645 -5.93 15.06 5.90
CA PHE A 645 -4.89 15.11 4.87
C PHE A 645 -4.06 16.39 5.01
N SER A 646 -2.88 16.43 4.41
CA SER A 646 -2.11 17.67 4.29
C SER A 646 -1.85 18.04 2.84
N TYR A 647 -1.61 19.34 2.60
CA TYR A 647 -1.44 19.88 1.25
C TYR A 647 -0.49 21.07 1.25
N ILE A 648 0.41 21.12 0.27
CA ILE A 648 1.29 22.27 0.01
C ILE A 648 0.60 23.19 -0.98
N ALA A 649 0.29 24.42 -0.55
CA ALA A 649 -0.38 25.37 -1.42
C ALA A 649 0.51 25.80 -2.59
N GLU A 650 0.08 25.54 -3.83
CA GLU A 650 0.84 25.88 -5.04
C GLU A 650 0.83 27.38 -5.39
N ALA A 651 -0.03 28.15 -4.75
CA ALA A 651 -0.19 29.58 -5.01
C ALA A 651 -0.86 30.29 -3.83
N ASP A 652 -0.54 31.59 -3.68
CA ASP A 652 -1.29 32.53 -2.85
C ASP A 652 -2.71 32.69 -3.42
N ASP A 653 -3.69 31.96 -2.87
CA ASP A 653 -5.06 31.90 -3.40
C ASP A 653 -6.09 31.56 -2.33
N THR A 654 -7.37 31.69 -2.68
CA THR A 654 -8.49 31.18 -1.89
C THR A 654 -8.82 29.76 -2.34
N TYR A 655 -8.79 28.82 -1.39
CA TYR A 655 -9.12 27.41 -1.59
C TYR A 655 -10.48 27.11 -0.96
N TYR A 656 -11.14 26.05 -1.44
CA TYR A 656 -12.46 25.63 -0.99
C TYR A 656 -12.39 24.24 -0.38
N LEU A 657 -12.88 24.09 0.84
CA LEU A 657 -12.94 22.79 1.53
C LEU A 657 -14.40 22.34 1.53
N GLU A 658 -14.67 21.15 1.00
CA GLU A 658 -15.97 20.49 1.01
C GLU A 658 -15.95 19.43 2.10
N ALA A 659 -16.91 19.47 3.03
CA ALA A 659 -17.11 18.44 4.05
C ALA A 659 -18.45 17.76 3.84
N SER A 660 -18.48 16.42 3.91
CA SER A 660 -19.71 15.64 3.72
C SER A 660 -19.67 14.34 4.52
N GLY A 661 -20.83 13.69 4.64
CA GLY A 661 -20.91 12.31 5.12
C GLY A 661 -20.85 11.32 3.97
N SER A 662 -20.42 10.09 4.24
CA SER A 662 -20.43 9.04 3.22
C SER A 662 -21.84 8.76 2.71
N THR A 663 -22.01 8.86 1.39
CA THR A 663 -23.27 8.57 0.68
C THR A 663 -23.65 7.09 0.79
N TYR A 664 -22.67 6.18 0.91
CA TYR A 664 -22.91 4.74 1.03
C TYR A 664 -23.57 4.33 2.35
N SER A 665 -23.27 5.02 3.45
CA SER A 665 -23.88 4.74 4.76
C SER A 665 -25.10 5.62 5.04
N GLY A 666 -25.40 6.59 4.16
CA GLY A 666 -26.42 7.61 4.40
C GLY A 666 -26.12 8.44 5.65
N SER A 667 -24.83 8.76 5.87
CA SER A 667 -24.42 9.31 7.15
C SER A 667 -24.86 10.76 7.33
N THR A 668 -25.34 11.08 8.53
CA THR A 668 -25.76 12.42 8.95
C THR A 668 -25.27 12.67 10.36
N GLY A 669 -24.97 13.91 10.73
CA GLY A 669 -24.57 14.26 12.08
C GLY A 669 -23.66 15.47 12.16
N ASP A 670 -23.28 15.80 13.40
CA ASP A 670 -22.42 16.95 13.68
C ASP A 670 -20.94 16.60 13.40
N TYR A 671 -20.15 17.59 13.01
CA TYR A 671 -18.71 17.47 12.84
C TYR A 671 -18.00 18.82 13.14
N THR A 672 -16.67 18.79 13.19
CA THR A 672 -15.85 20.01 13.21
C THR A 672 -14.71 19.92 12.21
N VAL A 673 -14.51 20.98 11.41
CA VAL A 673 -13.35 21.14 10.52
C VAL A 673 -12.34 22.13 11.08
N GLU A 674 -11.06 21.83 10.98
CA GLU A 674 -9.94 22.71 11.32
C GLU A 674 -8.88 22.67 10.21
N VAL A 675 -8.31 23.82 9.89
CA VAL A 675 -7.13 23.91 9.01
C VAL A 675 -6.00 24.55 9.79
N SER A 676 -4.86 23.88 9.86
CA SER A 676 -3.69 24.32 10.61
C SER A 676 -2.43 24.33 9.74
N GLU A 677 -1.49 25.21 10.06
CA GLU A 677 -0.18 25.27 9.39
C GLU A 677 0.73 24.18 9.95
N VAL A 678 1.37 23.40 9.08
CA VAL A 678 2.35 22.39 9.47
C VAL A 678 3.72 23.06 9.56
N LEU A 679 4.36 22.92 10.72
CA LEU A 679 5.64 23.56 11.05
C LEU A 679 6.78 22.54 11.29
N LEU A 680 6.59 21.30 10.83
CA LEU A 680 7.63 20.28 10.86
C LEU A 680 8.64 20.57 9.75
N ASP A 681 9.90 20.29 10.02
CA ASP A 681 10.96 20.40 9.00
C ASP A 681 10.95 19.09 8.21
N ASP A 682 10.69 19.20 6.91
CA ASP A 682 10.72 18.12 5.93
C ASP A 682 12.15 17.56 5.79
N ASP A 683 12.31 16.25 5.98
CA ASP A 683 13.61 15.57 5.87
C ASP A 683 14.01 15.25 4.42
N HIS A 684 13.04 15.09 3.51
CA HIS A 684 13.21 14.73 2.11
C HIS A 684 12.12 15.38 1.24
N SER A 685 12.54 16.20 0.25
CA SER A 685 11.60 16.98 -0.55
C SER A 685 10.44 16.17 -1.16
N ASP A 686 9.22 16.74 -1.08
CA ASP A 686 8.02 16.31 -1.84
C ASP A 686 8.08 16.50 -3.35
N THR A 687 9.26 16.81 -3.90
CA THR A 687 9.39 17.06 -5.34
C THR A 687 10.66 16.44 -5.91
N PRO A 688 10.63 15.95 -7.16
CA PRO A 688 11.83 15.45 -7.84
C PRO A 688 12.97 16.46 -7.93
N ASP A 689 12.64 17.76 -8.03
CA ASP A 689 13.63 18.84 -8.13
C ASP A 689 14.49 18.97 -6.85
N GLY A 690 13.94 18.55 -5.69
CA GLY A 690 14.60 18.54 -4.39
C GLY A 690 15.09 17.17 -3.93
N ALA A 691 14.98 16.14 -4.77
CA ALA A 691 15.14 14.76 -4.36
C ALA A 691 16.51 14.43 -3.73
N THR A 692 16.50 13.65 -2.65
CA THR A 692 17.70 13.21 -1.94
C THR A 692 18.40 12.09 -2.72
N ALA A 693 19.72 12.20 -2.94
CA ALA A 693 20.45 11.18 -3.70
C ALA A 693 20.72 9.91 -2.87
N LEU A 694 20.40 8.75 -3.44
CA LEU A 694 20.70 7.43 -2.90
C LEU A 694 22.04 6.90 -3.39
N THR A 695 22.62 5.98 -2.62
CA THR A 695 23.78 5.18 -3.02
C THR A 695 23.36 3.72 -3.11
N LEU A 696 23.69 3.04 -4.21
CA LEU A 696 23.43 1.60 -4.37
C LEU A 696 24.02 0.79 -3.21
N GLY A 697 23.20 -0.07 -2.61
CA GLY A 697 23.53 -0.95 -1.49
C GLY A 697 23.68 -0.26 -0.14
N GLU A 698 23.28 1.01 0.00
CA GLU A 698 23.22 1.72 1.27
C GLU A 698 21.76 2.05 1.60
N ALA A 699 21.31 1.68 2.81
CA ALA A 699 20.01 2.08 3.32
C ALA A 699 19.99 3.57 3.68
N MET A 700 18.92 4.27 3.27
CA MET A 700 18.61 5.65 3.61
C MET A 700 17.40 5.67 4.55
N ALA A 701 17.49 6.42 5.65
CA ALA A 701 16.35 6.62 6.54
C ALA A 701 15.60 7.91 6.17
N GLY A 702 14.28 7.87 6.26
CA GLY A 702 13.39 9.01 6.09
C GLY A 702 12.17 8.90 7.02
N SER A 703 11.31 9.92 7.03
CA SER A 703 10.12 9.97 7.86
C SER A 703 8.96 10.62 7.12
N VAL A 704 7.83 9.93 7.07
CA VAL A 704 6.56 10.54 6.65
C VAL A 704 6.02 11.31 7.86
N GLU A 705 6.24 12.62 7.91
CA GLU A 705 6.06 13.41 9.14
C GLU A 705 4.62 13.83 9.38
N VAL A 706 3.83 13.91 8.32
CA VAL A 706 2.41 14.24 8.33
C VAL A 706 1.68 13.43 7.25
N VAL A 707 0.37 13.26 7.37
CA VAL A 707 -0.41 12.57 6.32
C VAL A 707 -0.25 13.28 4.96
N SER A 708 -0.21 12.52 3.87
CA SER A 708 0.07 13.01 2.50
C SER A 708 1.45 13.66 2.33
N ASP A 709 2.36 13.40 3.25
CA ASP A 709 3.78 13.69 3.08
C ASP A 709 4.44 12.64 2.18
N THR A 710 5.42 13.06 1.40
CA THR A 710 6.00 12.25 0.35
C THR A 710 7.46 12.59 0.16
N ASP A 711 8.32 11.58 0.17
CA ASP A 711 9.75 11.78 0.09
C ASP A 711 10.25 11.38 -1.28
N PHE A 712 10.75 12.36 -2.05
CA PHE A 712 11.45 12.05 -3.30
C PHE A 712 12.93 11.77 -3.05
N LEU A 713 13.34 10.59 -3.50
CA LEU A 713 14.72 10.11 -3.54
C LEU A 713 15.13 9.92 -5.01
N GLN A 714 16.42 9.98 -5.33
CA GLN A 714 16.91 9.79 -6.70
C GLN A 714 18.11 8.85 -6.76
N ILE A 715 18.20 8.06 -7.83
CA ILE A 715 19.27 7.09 -8.04
C ILE A 715 19.61 6.96 -9.54
N ASP A 716 20.91 6.83 -9.86
CA ASP A 716 21.37 6.58 -11.22
C ASP A 716 21.41 5.06 -11.48
N LEU A 717 20.73 4.59 -12.53
CA LEU A 717 20.65 3.17 -12.90
C LEU A 717 21.26 2.93 -14.29
N GLU A 718 21.81 1.74 -14.52
CA GLU A 718 22.43 1.34 -15.80
C GLU A 718 21.48 0.48 -16.65
N GLU A 719 21.41 0.75 -17.96
CA GLU A 719 20.54 0.04 -18.91
C GLU A 719 20.72 -1.49 -18.86
N GLY A 720 19.60 -2.22 -18.78
CA GLY A 720 19.53 -3.68 -18.79
C GLY A 720 19.90 -4.36 -17.48
N GLN A 721 20.24 -3.60 -16.43
CA GLN A 721 20.44 -4.16 -15.09
C GLN A 721 19.11 -4.20 -14.33
N ARG A 722 18.93 -5.26 -13.53
CA ARG A 722 17.81 -5.40 -12.60
C ARG A 722 18.22 -4.92 -11.21
N TYR A 723 17.36 -4.10 -10.63
CA TYR A 723 17.51 -3.56 -9.28
C TYR A 723 16.32 -3.97 -8.42
N LEU A 724 16.57 -4.28 -7.15
CA LEU A 724 15.57 -4.49 -6.11
C LEU A 724 15.48 -3.23 -5.26
N PHE A 725 14.27 -2.73 -5.08
CA PHE A 725 13.93 -1.61 -4.22
C PHE A 725 13.19 -2.16 -3.03
N ASP A 726 13.76 -1.97 -1.83
CA ASP A 726 13.21 -2.44 -0.58
C ASP A 726 13.03 -1.25 0.37
N MET A 727 11.84 -1.14 0.95
CA MET A 727 11.53 -0.22 2.03
C MET A 727 11.10 -1.02 3.24
N ALA A 728 11.81 -0.85 4.35
CA ALA A 728 11.38 -1.35 5.65
C ALA A 728 10.70 -0.23 6.45
N SER A 729 9.49 -0.48 6.91
CA SER A 729 8.79 0.45 7.80
C SER A 729 9.30 0.33 9.25
N GLU A 730 9.70 1.45 9.84
CA GLU A 730 10.14 1.57 11.23
C GLU A 730 9.13 2.33 12.11
N GLY A 731 7.84 2.18 11.80
CA GLY A 731 6.75 2.92 12.45
C GLY A 731 5.72 3.45 11.47
N LEU A 732 6.07 3.49 10.17
CA LEU A 732 5.16 3.78 9.08
C LEU A 732 4.28 2.57 8.73
N GLU A 733 3.01 2.56 9.16
CA GLU A 733 2.09 1.48 8.77
C GLU A 733 1.71 1.59 7.28
N ASN A 734 1.81 0.50 6.52
CA ASN A 734 1.48 0.46 5.07
C ASN A 734 2.26 1.50 4.25
N GLY A 735 3.60 1.47 4.31
CA GLY A 735 4.45 2.27 3.42
C GLY A 735 4.23 1.90 1.95
N ASP A 736 4.37 2.90 1.08
CA ASP A 736 4.27 2.77 -0.37
C ASP A 736 5.55 3.34 -0.99
N VAL A 737 6.03 2.68 -2.05
CA VAL A 737 7.15 3.18 -2.84
C VAL A 737 6.80 3.05 -4.31
N THR A 738 6.95 4.15 -5.04
CA THR A 738 6.80 4.16 -6.48
C THR A 738 8.08 4.63 -7.17
N LEU A 739 8.44 4.00 -8.28
CA LEU A 739 9.58 4.36 -9.12
C LEU A 739 9.10 5.14 -10.33
N HIS A 740 9.74 6.27 -10.59
CA HIS A 740 9.44 7.16 -11.68
C HIS A 740 10.66 7.43 -12.54
N ARG A 741 10.41 7.75 -13.82
CA ARG A 741 11.40 8.37 -14.70
C ARG A 741 10.89 9.72 -15.19
N GLN A 742 11.75 10.73 -15.09
CA GLN A 742 11.38 12.06 -15.55
C GLN A 742 11.53 12.20 -17.07
N ARG A 743 10.46 12.63 -17.74
CA ARG A 743 10.42 12.92 -19.18
C ARG A 743 9.94 14.34 -19.45
N GLY A 744 10.87 15.29 -19.36
CA GLY A 744 10.54 16.71 -19.45
C GLY A 744 9.89 17.16 -18.14
N ASP A 745 8.68 17.70 -18.20
CA ASP A 745 7.94 18.16 -17.01
C ASP A 745 7.04 17.06 -16.40
N TYR A 746 7.11 15.83 -16.91
CA TYR A 746 6.31 14.69 -16.46
C TYR A 746 7.18 13.66 -15.73
N LEU A 747 6.61 13.03 -14.70
CA LEU A 747 7.11 11.79 -14.10
C LEU A 747 6.30 10.64 -14.66
N ASP A 748 6.95 9.75 -15.40
CA ASP A 748 6.33 8.51 -15.87
C ASP A 748 6.51 7.48 -14.74
N LEU A 749 5.39 7.03 -14.15
CA LEU A 749 5.38 5.90 -13.21
C LEU A 749 5.84 4.63 -13.95
N LEU A 750 6.84 3.97 -13.38
CA LEU A 750 7.44 2.76 -13.95
C LEU A 750 7.07 1.52 -13.17
N GLU A 751 7.08 1.61 -11.84
CA GLU A 751 6.82 0.47 -10.96
C GLU A 751 6.38 0.95 -9.58
N SER A 752 5.71 0.08 -8.82
CA SER A 752 5.29 0.37 -7.44
C SER A 752 5.34 -0.88 -6.57
N GLY A 753 5.62 -0.69 -5.28
CA GLY A 753 5.54 -1.75 -4.28
C GLY A 753 4.81 -1.27 -3.04
N ARG A 754 4.04 -2.17 -2.43
CA ARG A 754 3.33 -1.89 -1.18
C ARG A 754 3.16 -3.14 -0.35
N LEU A 755 3.59 -3.09 0.90
CA LEU A 755 3.40 -4.14 1.90
C LEU A 755 2.85 -3.52 3.19
N ARG A 756 2.39 -4.36 4.13
CA ARG A 756 1.85 -3.86 5.40
C ARG A 756 2.93 -3.17 6.26
N ASP A 757 4.15 -3.71 6.24
CA ASP A 757 5.25 -3.29 7.10
C ASP A 757 6.47 -2.82 6.23
N GLY A 758 6.21 -2.31 5.02
CA GLY A 758 7.25 -1.87 4.07
C GLY A 758 6.75 -1.79 2.61
N ALA A 759 7.66 -1.86 1.65
CA ALA A 759 7.37 -2.01 0.23
C ALA A 759 8.55 -2.71 -0.47
N GLU A 760 8.28 -3.59 -1.45
CA GLU A 760 9.34 -4.25 -2.22
C GLU A 760 8.91 -4.44 -3.67
N PHE A 761 9.80 -4.13 -4.62
CA PHE A 761 9.64 -4.45 -6.04
C PHE A 761 11.00 -4.51 -6.74
N SER A 762 11.08 -5.16 -7.91
CA SER A 762 12.27 -5.07 -8.77
C SER A 762 11.96 -4.45 -10.13
N TYR A 763 12.97 -3.86 -10.76
CA TYR A 763 12.84 -3.19 -12.04
C TYR A 763 14.11 -3.35 -12.88
N ILE A 764 13.92 -3.60 -14.18
CA ILE A 764 15.01 -3.59 -15.18
C ILE A 764 15.09 -2.20 -15.80
N ALA A 765 16.22 -1.52 -15.60
CA ALA A 765 16.40 -0.18 -16.13
C ALA A 765 16.42 -0.18 -17.67
N GLU A 766 15.52 0.58 -18.29
CA GLU A 766 15.41 0.67 -19.76
C GLU A 766 16.47 1.57 -20.40
N ALA A 767 17.17 2.36 -19.60
CA ALA A 767 18.20 3.29 -20.05
C ALA A 767 19.13 3.70 -18.91
N ASP A 768 20.36 4.06 -19.27
CA ASP A 768 21.29 4.80 -18.42
C ASP A 768 20.69 6.19 -18.09
N ASP A 769 20.07 6.34 -16.91
CA ASP A 769 19.35 7.55 -16.51
C ASP A 769 19.26 7.71 -14.99
N THR A 770 18.80 8.88 -14.55
CA THR A 770 18.40 9.13 -13.16
C THR A 770 16.92 8.80 -12.99
N TYR A 771 16.62 7.96 -12.00
CA TYR A 771 15.27 7.54 -11.62
C TYR A 771 14.92 8.15 -10.26
N TYR A 772 13.62 8.32 -10.00
CA TYR A 772 13.11 8.93 -8.78
C TYR A 772 12.25 7.92 -8.03
N LEU A 773 12.55 7.72 -6.75
CA LEU A 773 11.65 6.99 -5.85
C LEU A 773 10.80 7.99 -5.11
N GLU A 774 9.52 7.69 -5.00
CA GLU A 774 8.56 8.42 -4.19
C GLU A 774 8.14 7.49 -3.04
N ALA A 775 8.55 7.83 -1.81
CA ALA A 775 8.24 7.09 -0.60
C ALA A 775 7.13 7.82 0.17
N SER A 776 6.05 7.12 0.53
CA SER A 776 4.92 7.74 1.21
C SER A 776 4.19 6.78 2.15
N GLY A 777 3.36 7.33 3.03
CA GLY A 777 2.38 6.55 3.78
C GLY A 777 1.17 6.20 2.92
N SER A 778 0.44 5.14 3.29
CA SER A 778 -0.86 4.84 2.68
C SER A 778 -1.86 5.97 2.91
N THR A 779 -2.36 6.54 1.82
CA THR A 779 -3.41 7.57 1.79
C THR A 779 -4.70 7.15 2.51
N TYR A 780 -5.03 5.85 2.54
CA TYR A 780 -6.25 5.33 3.20
C TYR A 780 -6.20 5.31 4.73
N SER A 781 -5.01 5.32 5.32
CA SER A 781 -4.84 5.17 6.78
C SER A 781 -4.26 6.40 7.46
N GLY A 782 -3.92 7.44 6.69
CA GLY A 782 -3.24 8.62 7.22
C GLY A 782 -1.91 8.28 7.88
N SER A 783 -1.21 7.27 7.36
CA SER A 783 -0.04 6.71 8.03
C SER A 783 1.13 7.69 8.00
N THR A 784 1.72 7.92 9.17
CA THR A 784 2.95 8.67 9.38
C THR A 784 3.96 7.78 10.10
N GLY A 785 5.25 8.04 9.94
CA GLY A 785 6.30 7.38 10.69
C GLY A 785 7.56 7.17 9.89
N ASP A 786 8.55 6.59 10.57
CA ASP A 786 9.88 6.39 10.02
C ASP A 786 9.93 5.16 9.10
N TYR A 787 10.81 5.21 8.11
CA TYR A 787 11.12 4.10 7.22
C TYR A 787 12.61 4.12 6.82
N THR A 788 13.05 3.03 6.19
CA THR A 788 14.35 2.96 5.51
C THR A 788 14.18 2.41 4.11
N VAL A 789 14.83 3.01 3.11
CA VAL A 789 14.85 2.55 1.71
C VAL A 789 16.26 2.10 1.34
N GLU A 790 16.39 0.94 0.72
CA GLU A 790 17.62 0.43 0.11
C GLU A 790 17.36 0.05 -1.35
N VAL A 791 18.32 0.36 -2.23
CA VAL A 791 18.30 -0.11 -3.62
C VAL A 791 19.52 -0.97 -3.86
N SER A 792 19.31 -2.21 -4.29
CA SER A 792 20.38 -3.18 -4.55
C SER A 792 20.34 -3.68 -5.99
N GLU A 793 21.52 -3.96 -6.55
CA GLU A 793 21.63 -4.62 -7.87
C GLU A 793 21.49 -6.13 -7.68
N VAL A 794 20.56 -6.75 -8.40
CA VAL A 794 20.23 -8.18 -8.24
C VAL A 794 20.50 -9.03 -9.48
N GLY A 795 20.81 -8.42 -10.63
CA GLY A 795 21.33 -9.14 -11.79
C GLY A 795 21.12 -8.52 -13.16
N ILE A 796 21.42 -9.31 -14.20
CA ILE A 796 21.21 -8.95 -15.61
C ILE A 796 20.09 -9.82 -16.19
N SER A 797 19.15 -9.21 -16.91
CA SER A 797 18.21 -9.95 -17.73
C SER A 797 18.94 -10.65 -18.87
N GLN A 798 18.69 -11.95 -19.10
CA GLN A 798 19.33 -12.69 -20.18
C GLN A 798 18.72 -12.31 -21.55
N THR A 799 19.21 -11.22 -22.13
CA THR A 799 19.07 -11.01 -23.58
C THR A 799 20.22 -11.72 -24.31
N GLU A 800 19.93 -12.43 -25.40
CA GLU A 800 20.82 -13.38 -26.13
C GLU A 800 22.22 -12.85 -26.55
N ASP A 801 22.55 -11.56 -26.32
CA ASP A 801 23.81 -10.93 -26.75
C ASP A 801 24.99 -11.04 -25.75
N ALA A 802 24.79 -11.60 -24.54
CA ALA A 802 25.87 -11.69 -23.53
C ALA A 802 26.84 -12.88 -23.70
N ILE A 803 26.56 -13.87 -24.55
CA ILE A 803 27.45 -15.05 -24.74
C ILE A 803 28.37 -14.86 -25.96
N LEU A 804 29.27 -13.87 -25.92
CA LEU A 804 30.44 -13.83 -26.81
C LEU A 804 31.62 -13.01 -26.26
N MET A 805 32.28 -13.51 -25.20
CA MET A 805 33.72 -13.29 -24.96
C MET A 805 34.48 -14.56 -24.58
#